data_AF-A0A9D6TPT6-F1
#
_entry.id   AF-A0A9D6TPT6-F1
#
_cell.length_a   1.000
_cell.length_b   1.000
_cell.length_c   1.000
_cell.angle_alpha   90.00
_cell.angle_beta   90.00
_cell.angle_gamma   90.00
#
_symmetry.space_group_name_H-M   'P 1'
#
loop_
_entity.id
_entity.type
_entity.pdbx_description
1 polymer ?
#
loop_
_entity_poly.entity_id
_entity_poly.type
_entity_poly.pdbx_seq_one_letter_code
_entity_poly.pdbx_strand_id
1 'polypeptide(L)'
;MAGGGGVKQVVQSYRTGELSVRDVPVPAPRRGEVLVATAASVVSVGTERAMLEMARKSLLGKALARPDLVRQVLNKARAEGPLEAYRQAMGRLEAPTPLGYSSSGTVLECGDDVSDFAPGQRVACAGAGFASHAEVVAVPAALCARIPDAVAFDAAAFGALGGTALHAVRLAKVTVGDRILVIGLGLVGQLAVQVLRASGAHVLASDPDEMRAALAREHGAEVVVAGDGDNLGAAVLAFTDGHGVDATIILAATDSDEPLRLAAEACRERGRIVATGTVGLDVPRAIFFDRELELVVSRAWGPGLFDPEYIERGLDYPYAFARWTARRNLEEFLALCERGQLHLDRLVTHRFPIERALDAYALISDRRHEQALGVVLTYPGTPSLDRRVDVVVAPAADSPRQGRVVSIALVGPGQFARGTLLPVIRRLGDIRWRMVAATRGVSAENAARRFGFESCTTDSRQAITDKDVDAVLITTRHDSHAALAIQALEAGKHVFVEKPLALTPDELAAVQAAHVASGAAIVMVGFNRRFSPFTEWMRQQMPADSGSAVIHCRVNAGAIPSGHWTQDPVEGGGRVLGEVCHFVDLVQALAGARVVRVQAETAAGRADDLAVVLRLADGSLASIVYTASGDKAFARERVEVFRGGAAGVIDDFSRAAVTRGGRTRRLRRLSVDRGHRREMQVFFDAVRRGGPAPVPFAAYVATTLATLAIETSRREGRPVEVAPG
;
A
#
# COMPACT_ATOMS: atom_id res chain seq x y z
N MET A 1 -26.44 -19.11 -11.60
CA MET A 1 -27.18 -18.04 -10.90
C MET A 1 -27.15 -18.36 -9.41
N ALA A 2 -27.05 -17.33 -8.56
CA ALA A 2 -26.69 -17.33 -7.13
C ALA A 2 -25.22 -17.66 -6.80
N GLY A 3 -24.28 -16.81 -7.23
CA GLY A 3 -22.92 -16.74 -6.69
C GLY A 3 -22.83 -15.83 -5.46
N GLY A 4 -23.74 -16.01 -4.50
CA GLY A 4 -23.96 -15.10 -3.38
C GLY A 4 -23.12 -15.49 -2.17
N GLY A 5 -22.13 -14.66 -1.83
CA GLY A 5 -21.37 -14.74 -0.58
C GLY A 5 -20.58 -13.45 -0.32
N GLY A 6 -20.02 -12.83 -1.36
CA GLY A 6 -19.24 -11.60 -1.24
C GLY A 6 -20.06 -10.32 -1.06
N VAL A 7 -19.36 -9.25 -0.69
CA VAL A 7 -19.83 -7.87 -0.64
C VAL A 7 -19.45 -7.11 -1.90
N LYS A 8 -20.30 -6.19 -2.36
CA LYS A 8 -20.07 -5.39 -3.55
C LYS A 8 -19.11 -4.27 -3.27
N GLN A 9 -18.15 -4.09 -4.17
CA GLN A 9 -17.21 -2.98 -4.15
C GLN A 9 -16.95 -2.44 -5.56
N VAL A 10 -16.94 -1.11 -5.69
CA VAL A 10 -16.55 -0.44 -6.93
C VAL A 10 -15.04 -0.39 -7.03
N VAL A 11 -14.52 -0.88 -8.15
CA VAL A 11 -13.09 -0.83 -8.47
C VAL A 11 -12.85 -0.37 -9.90
N GLN A 12 -11.69 0.26 -10.10
CA GLN A 12 -11.19 0.67 -11.40
C GLN A 12 -9.90 -0.07 -11.76
N SER A 13 -9.80 -0.54 -13.00
CA SER A 13 -8.53 -0.96 -13.57
C SER A 13 -7.67 0.26 -13.90
N TYR A 14 -6.56 0.48 -13.20
CA TYR A 14 -5.66 1.58 -13.54
C TYR A 14 -4.95 1.35 -14.90
N ARG A 15 -4.88 0.11 -15.38
CA ARG A 15 -4.34 -0.22 -16.71
C ARG A 15 -5.28 0.21 -17.84
N THR A 16 -6.54 -0.19 -17.77
CA THR A 16 -7.53 -0.02 -18.87
C THR A 16 -8.49 1.14 -18.66
N GLY A 17 -8.61 1.66 -17.44
CA GLY A 17 -9.61 2.65 -17.06
C GLY A 17 -11.01 2.08 -16.83
N GLU A 18 -11.18 0.76 -17.03
CA GLU A 18 -12.45 0.06 -16.90
C GLU A 18 -12.95 0.06 -15.45
N LEU A 19 -14.24 0.34 -15.28
CA LEU A 19 -14.94 0.32 -14.01
C LEU A 19 -15.75 -0.97 -13.88
N SER A 20 -15.78 -1.53 -12.67
CA SER A 20 -16.57 -2.71 -12.37
C SER A 20 -17.07 -2.68 -10.93
N VAL A 21 -18.28 -3.18 -10.71
CA VAL A 21 -18.76 -3.58 -9.39
C VAL A 21 -18.42 -5.05 -9.21
N ARG A 22 -17.63 -5.39 -8.20
CA ARG A 22 -17.18 -6.76 -7.96
C ARG A 22 -17.70 -7.27 -6.62
N ASP A 23 -18.06 -8.54 -6.58
CA ASP A 23 -18.25 -9.27 -5.32
C ASP A 23 -16.88 -9.67 -4.78
N VAL A 24 -16.54 -9.15 -3.60
CA VAL A 24 -15.28 -9.39 -2.90
C VAL A 24 -15.57 -9.95 -1.50
N PRO A 25 -14.66 -10.70 -0.89
CA PRO A 25 -14.86 -11.14 0.49
C PRO A 25 -14.87 -9.95 1.45
N VAL A 26 -15.65 -10.05 2.53
CA VAL A 26 -15.71 -9.02 3.60
C VAL A 26 -14.30 -8.76 4.12
N PRO A 27 -13.80 -7.52 4.17
CA PRO A 27 -12.46 -7.26 4.66
C PRO A 27 -12.30 -7.69 6.13
N ALA A 28 -11.10 -8.14 6.50
CA ALA A 28 -10.78 -8.40 7.90
C ALA A 28 -10.22 -7.11 8.52
N PRO A 29 -10.80 -6.59 9.62
CA PRO A 29 -10.24 -5.43 10.31
C PRO A 29 -8.88 -5.79 10.88
N ARG A 30 -7.90 -4.91 10.70
CA ARG A 30 -6.59 -5.01 11.36
C ARG A 30 -6.64 -4.36 12.73
N ARG A 31 -5.52 -4.44 13.46
CA ARG A 31 -5.26 -3.56 14.60
C ARG A 31 -5.49 -2.09 14.20
N GLY A 32 -6.14 -1.33 15.08
CA GLY A 32 -6.50 0.06 14.89
C GLY A 32 -7.66 0.31 13.92
N GLU A 33 -8.30 -0.73 13.36
CA GLU A 33 -9.37 -0.58 12.38
C GLU A 33 -10.75 -0.99 12.92
N VAL A 34 -11.79 -0.40 12.34
CA VAL A 34 -13.19 -0.78 12.51
C VAL A 34 -13.75 -1.30 11.19
N LEU A 35 -14.52 -2.38 11.27
CA LEU A 35 -15.30 -2.90 10.17
C LEU A 35 -16.67 -2.22 10.17
N VAL A 36 -17.09 -1.64 9.05
CA VAL A 36 -18.32 -0.84 8.95
C VAL A 36 -19.18 -1.34 7.81
N ALA A 37 -20.44 -1.66 8.11
CA ALA A 37 -21.48 -1.85 7.11
C ALA A 37 -21.91 -0.47 6.58
N THR A 38 -21.60 -0.20 5.32
CA THR A 38 -21.88 1.10 4.70
C THR A 38 -23.38 1.27 4.52
N ALA A 39 -23.92 2.40 4.97
CA ALA A 39 -25.30 2.82 4.74
C ALA A 39 -25.39 3.81 3.57
N ALA A 40 -24.41 4.72 3.46
CA ALA A 40 -24.29 5.67 2.38
C ALA A 40 -22.83 6.00 2.06
N SER A 41 -22.53 6.30 0.80
CA SER A 41 -21.24 6.88 0.41
C SER A 41 -21.43 7.93 -0.66
N VAL A 42 -20.54 8.93 -0.70
CA VAL A 42 -20.68 10.09 -1.59
C VAL A 42 -19.63 10.03 -2.68
N VAL A 43 -20.07 10.09 -3.92
CA VAL A 43 -19.21 10.20 -5.09
C VAL A 43 -18.85 11.67 -5.29
N SER A 44 -17.56 11.98 -5.18
CA SER A 44 -17.08 13.34 -5.43
C SER A 44 -16.81 13.53 -6.91
N VAL A 45 -17.73 14.23 -7.58
CA VAL A 45 -17.68 14.42 -9.04
C VAL A 45 -16.32 14.91 -9.51
N GLY A 46 -15.74 15.93 -8.88
CA GLY A 46 -14.44 16.48 -9.29
C GLY A 46 -13.28 15.51 -9.11
N THR A 47 -13.10 15.00 -7.88
CA THR A 47 -11.98 14.10 -7.55
C THR A 47 -12.08 12.79 -8.34
N GLU A 48 -13.26 12.20 -8.42
CA GLU A 48 -13.43 10.89 -9.05
C GLU A 48 -13.36 11.00 -10.57
N ARG A 49 -13.91 12.06 -11.19
CA ARG A 49 -13.71 12.32 -12.62
C ARG A 49 -12.22 12.43 -12.96
N ALA A 50 -11.43 13.16 -12.16
CA ALA A 50 -9.99 13.26 -12.36
C ALA A 50 -9.28 11.89 -12.28
N MET A 51 -9.70 11.03 -11.33
CA MET A 51 -9.20 9.66 -11.24
C MET A 51 -9.58 8.83 -12.48
N LEU A 52 -10.81 8.97 -12.99
CA LEU A 52 -11.26 8.29 -14.21
C LEU A 52 -10.47 8.73 -15.44
N GLU A 53 -10.33 10.04 -15.64
CA GLU A 53 -9.61 10.61 -16.77
C GLU A 53 -8.14 10.15 -16.76
N MET A 54 -7.49 10.16 -15.59
CA MET A 54 -6.12 9.65 -15.42
C MET A 54 -6.01 8.15 -15.79
N ALA A 55 -6.95 7.32 -15.31
CA ALA A 55 -6.93 5.89 -15.57
C ALA A 55 -7.25 5.53 -17.03
N ARG A 56 -8.01 6.36 -17.76
CA ARG A 56 -8.31 6.20 -19.19
C ARG A 56 -7.17 6.64 -20.12
N LYS A 57 -6.18 7.40 -19.63
CA LYS A 57 -5.00 7.77 -20.44
C LYS A 57 -4.26 6.53 -20.96
N SER A 58 -3.70 6.64 -22.17
CA SER A 58 -2.78 5.63 -22.71
C SER A 58 -1.56 5.47 -21.81
N LEU A 59 -0.78 4.38 -21.97
CA LEU A 59 0.46 4.21 -21.21
C LEU A 59 1.42 5.40 -21.39
N LEU A 60 1.48 5.97 -22.59
CA LEU A 60 2.25 7.18 -22.86
C LEU A 60 1.66 8.40 -22.14
N GLY A 61 0.34 8.57 -22.16
CA GLY A 61 -0.33 9.66 -21.45
C GLY A 61 -0.12 9.57 -19.92
N LYS A 62 -0.13 8.37 -19.35
CA LYS A 62 0.19 8.13 -17.93
C LYS A 62 1.65 8.43 -17.62
N ALA A 63 2.57 8.04 -18.51
CA ALA A 63 3.98 8.33 -18.38
C ALA A 63 4.28 9.84 -18.40
N LEU A 64 3.64 10.58 -19.30
CA LEU A 64 3.75 12.05 -19.37
C LEU A 64 3.16 12.74 -18.14
N ALA A 65 2.05 12.23 -17.60
CA ALA A 65 1.41 12.80 -16.41
C ALA A 65 2.16 12.47 -15.10
N ARG A 66 2.99 11.42 -15.09
CA ARG A 66 3.75 10.97 -13.91
C ARG A 66 5.23 10.73 -14.25
N PRO A 67 5.98 11.80 -14.59
CA PRO A 67 7.39 11.69 -14.97
C PRO A 67 8.26 11.15 -13.81
N ASP A 68 7.82 11.36 -12.58
CA ASP A 68 8.43 10.79 -11.37
C ASP A 68 8.41 9.24 -11.39
N LEU A 69 7.26 8.63 -11.73
CA LEU A 69 7.13 7.18 -11.82
C LEU A 69 7.94 6.61 -13.00
N VAL A 70 8.02 7.34 -14.12
CA VAL A 70 8.86 6.94 -15.26
C VAL A 70 10.33 6.89 -14.85
N ARG A 71 10.82 7.90 -14.13
CA ARG A 71 12.19 7.91 -13.59
C ARG A 71 12.43 6.71 -12.67
N GLN A 72 11.45 6.35 -11.81
CA GLN A 72 11.56 5.16 -10.96
C GLN A 72 11.68 3.87 -11.78
N VAL A 73 10.88 3.71 -12.83
CA VAL A 73 10.95 2.54 -13.72
C VAL A 73 12.28 2.47 -14.47
N LEU A 74 12.79 3.60 -14.98
CA LEU A 74 14.09 3.67 -15.66
C LEU A 74 15.25 3.33 -14.71
N ASN A 75 15.23 3.88 -13.50
CA ASN A 75 16.23 3.55 -12.48
C ASN A 75 16.19 2.07 -12.13
N LYS A 76 14.99 1.49 -12.05
CA LYS A 76 14.82 0.06 -11.82
C LYS A 76 15.30 -0.79 -13.00
N ALA A 77 15.05 -0.36 -14.23
CA ALA A 77 15.52 -1.04 -15.43
C ALA A 77 17.05 -1.09 -15.51
N ARG A 78 17.73 -0.03 -15.04
CA ARG A 78 19.20 0.00 -14.93
C ARG A 78 19.73 -0.95 -13.86
N ALA A 79 19.05 -1.06 -12.72
CA ALA A 79 19.51 -1.87 -11.59
C ALA A 79 19.17 -3.37 -11.69
N GLU A 80 17.99 -3.71 -12.22
CA GLU A 80 17.46 -5.08 -12.23
C GLU A 80 17.23 -5.64 -13.64
N GLY A 81 17.44 -4.81 -14.67
CA GLY A 81 17.19 -5.14 -16.07
C GLY A 81 15.82 -4.67 -16.58
N PRO A 82 15.69 -4.38 -17.89
CA PRO A 82 14.50 -3.76 -18.47
C PRO A 82 13.25 -4.63 -18.38
N LEU A 83 13.40 -5.95 -18.55
CA LEU A 83 12.28 -6.89 -18.52
C LEU A 83 11.62 -6.96 -17.14
N GLU A 84 12.42 -6.93 -16.08
CA GLU A 84 11.93 -7.03 -14.70
C GLU A 84 11.27 -5.72 -14.25
N ALA A 85 11.89 -4.59 -14.58
CA ALA A 85 11.29 -3.28 -14.37
C ALA A 85 9.94 -3.13 -15.09
N TYR A 86 9.86 -3.59 -16.34
CA TYR A 86 8.61 -3.61 -17.11
C TYR A 86 7.54 -4.48 -16.43
N ARG A 87 7.86 -5.72 -16.05
CA ARG A 87 6.92 -6.63 -15.38
C ARG A 87 6.34 -6.04 -14.11
N GLN A 88 7.17 -5.41 -13.28
CA GLN A 88 6.71 -4.82 -12.02
C GLN A 88 5.90 -3.54 -12.25
N ALA A 89 6.30 -2.69 -13.20
CA ALA A 89 5.51 -1.53 -13.59
C ALA A 89 4.11 -1.97 -14.07
N MET A 90 4.05 -2.94 -14.98
CA MET A 90 2.78 -3.50 -15.45
C MET A 90 1.98 -4.16 -14.33
N GLY A 91 2.63 -4.88 -13.41
CA GLY A 91 1.98 -5.49 -12.25
C GLY A 91 1.31 -4.47 -11.32
N ARG A 92 1.90 -3.28 -11.16
CA ARG A 92 1.28 -2.17 -10.43
C ARG A 92 0.08 -1.58 -11.17
N LEU A 93 0.19 -1.40 -12.49
CA LEU A 93 -0.92 -0.89 -13.30
C LEU A 93 -2.11 -1.86 -13.36
N GLU A 94 -1.85 -3.16 -13.27
CA GLU A 94 -2.86 -4.23 -13.26
C GLU A 94 -3.57 -4.39 -11.92
N ALA A 95 -3.09 -3.76 -10.83
CA ALA A 95 -3.80 -3.79 -9.57
C ALA A 95 -5.06 -2.92 -9.67
N PRO A 96 -6.24 -3.44 -9.28
CA PRO A 96 -7.45 -2.64 -9.25
C PRO A 96 -7.35 -1.60 -8.13
N THR A 97 -7.84 -0.40 -8.44
CA THR A 97 -7.93 0.74 -7.52
C THR A 97 -9.35 0.80 -6.99
N PRO A 98 -9.58 0.59 -5.67
CA PRO A 98 -10.85 0.90 -5.04
C PRO A 98 -11.23 2.38 -5.26
N LEU A 99 -12.49 2.65 -5.59
CA LEU A 99 -12.99 4.02 -5.68
C LEU A 99 -13.74 4.42 -4.41
N GLY A 100 -13.90 5.71 -4.19
CA GLY A 100 -14.50 6.29 -3.00
C GLY A 100 -13.53 6.52 -1.84
N TYR A 101 -13.86 7.53 -1.03
CA TYR A 101 -13.06 7.95 0.11
C TYR A 101 -13.87 8.58 1.25
N SER A 102 -15.21 8.57 1.16
CA SER A 102 -16.11 9.18 2.14
C SER A 102 -17.41 8.37 2.21
N SER A 103 -17.71 7.84 3.39
CA SER A 103 -18.86 6.98 3.62
C SER A 103 -19.38 7.12 5.05
N SER A 104 -20.53 6.54 5.32
CA SER A 104 -21.11 6.44 6.65
C SER A 104 -21.81 5.09 6.79
N GLY A 105 -21.90 4.60 8.02
CA GLY A 105 -22.44 3.27 8.25
C GLY A 105 -22.46 2.87 9.71
N THR A 106 -22.64 1.57 9.95
CA THR A 106 -22.72 1.00 11.29
C THR A 106 -21.53 0.08 11.54
N VAL A 107 -20.88 0.21 12.70
CA VAL A 107 -19.77 -0.65 13.10
C VAL A 107 -20.27 -2.08 13.28
N LEU A 108 -19.60 -3.04 12.62
CA LEU A 108 -19.84 -4.47 12.72
C LEU A 108 -18.87 -5.14 13.71
N GLU A 109 -17.59 -4.78 13.63
CA GLU A 109 -16.49 -5.41 14.36
C GLU A 109 -15.39 -4.35 14.58
N CYS A 110 -14.66 -4.47 15.69
CA CYS A 110 -13.51 -3.63 16.01
C CYS A 110 -12.26 -4.52 16.08
N GLY A 111 -11.12 -4.00 15.63
CA GLY A 111 -9.82 -4.62 15.91
C GLY A 111 -9.53 -4.62 17.43
N ASP A 112 -8.71 -5.57 17.88
CA ASP A 112 -8.49 -5.88 19.31
C ASP A 112 -8.07 -4.67 20.19
N ASP A 113 -7.42 -3.67 19.59
CA ASP A 113 -6.87 -2.47 20.23
C ASP A 113 -7.73 -1.21 20.04
N VAL A 114 -8.89 -1.32 19.38
CA VAL A 114 -9.82 -0.20 19.22
C VAL A 114 -10.77 -0.13 20.42
N SER A 115 -10.63 0.94 21.21
CA SER A 115 -11.51 1.21 22.38
C SER A 115 -12.52 2.34 22.16
N ASP A 116 -12.29 3.19 21.15
CA ASP A 116 -13.14 4.35 20.85
C ASP A 116 -14.48 3.99 20.20
N PHE A 117 -14.64 2.76 19.70
CA PHE A 117 -15.81 2.32 18.96
C PHE A 117 -16.29 0.95 19.41
N ALA A 118 -17.59 0.72 19.27
CA ALA A 118 -18.23 -0.56 19.56
C ALA A 118 -19.20 -0.97 18.43
N PRO A 119 -19.43 -2.28 18.21
CA PRO A 119 -20.45 -2.76 17.29
C PRO A 119 -21.82 -2.12 17.53
N GLY A 120 -22.54 -1.82 16.45
CA GLY A 120 -23.83 -1.13 16.47
C GLY A 120 -23.74 0.41 16.47
N GLN A 121 -22.56 1.00 16.68
CA GLN A 121 -22.41 2.45 16.61
C GLN A 121 -22.45 2.97 15.18
N ARG A 122 -23.05 4.16 15.01
CA ARG A 122 -23.13 4.88 13.74
C ARG A 122 -21.87 5.71 13.56
N VAL A 123 -21.18 5.56 12.44
CA VAL A 123 -19.90 6.22 12.17
C VAL A 123 -19.82 6.81 10.77
N ALA A 124 -19.23 7.99 10.66
CA ALA A 124 -18.75 8.56 9.41
C ALA A 124 -17.29 8.12 9.20
N CYS A 125 -16.94 7.76 7.98
CA CYS A 125 -15.65 7.19 7.62
C CYS A 125 -15.03 7.98 6.47
N ALA A 126 -13.73 8.23 6.55
CA ALA A 126 -12.96 8.88 5.49
C ALA A 126 -11.69 8.09 5.14
N GLY A 127 -11.13 8.38 3.97
CA GLY A 127 -9.82 7.87 3.54
C GLY A 127 -9.88 7.12 2.21
N ALA A 128 -9.11 7.56 1.24
CA ALA A 128 -8.95 6.86 -0.03
C ALA A 128 -8.32 5.48 0.20
N GLY A 129 -8.94 4.43 -0.35
CA GLY A 129 -8.54 3.04 -0.12
C GLY A 129 -9.00 2.44 1.21
N PHE A 130 -9.72 3.21 2.04
CA PHE A 130 -10.35 2.74 3.28
C PHE A 130 -11.87 2.90 3.19
N ALA A 131 -12.38 4.13 3.15
CA ALA A 131 -13.80 4.48 3.03
C ALA A 131 -14.28 4.42 1.57
N SER A 132 -13.97 3.32 0.89
CA SER A 132 -14.33 3.06 -0.50
C SER A 132 -15.83 2.82 -0.70
N HIS A 133 -16.30 2.94 -1.93
CA HIS A 133 -17.65 2.55 -2.32
C HIS A 133 -17.80 1.02 -2.27
N ALA A 134 -18.14 0.51 -1.09
CA ALA A 134 -18.34 -0.90 -0.83
C ALA A 134 -19.44 -1.11 0.22
N GLU A 135 -20.12 -2.25 0.19
CA GLU A 135 -21.12 -2.61 1.21
C GLU A 135 -20.48 -2.76 2.60
N VAL A 136 -19.22 -3.20 2.67
CA VAL A 136 -18.46 -3.28 3.92
C VAL A 136 -17.05 -2.75 3.72
N VAL A 137 -16.60 -1.89 4.62
CA VAL A 137 -15.26 -1.29 4.62
C VAL A 137 -14.54 -1.54 5.95
N ALA A 138 -13.23 -1.75 5.89
CA ALA A 138 -12.36 -1.74 7.07
C ALA A 138 -11.57 -0.42 7.07
N VAL A 139 -11.79 0.39 8.11
CA VAL A 139 -11.32 1.79 8.16
C VAL A 139 -10.56 2.01 9.46
N PRO A 140 -9.39 2.65 9.44
CA PRO A 140 -8.71 3.09 10.65
C PRO A 140 -9.62 3.90 11.57
N ALA A 141 -9.61 3.59 12.86
CA ALA A 141 -10.40 4.29 13.87
C ALA A 141 -10.07 5.81 13.89
N ALA A 142 -8.83 6.17 13.60
CA ALA A 142 -8.37 7.56 13.45
C ALA A 142 -8.98 8.30 12.24
N LEU A 143 -9.70 7.61 11.35
CA LEU A 143 -10.42 8.20 10.22
C LEU A 143 -11.94 8.00 10.34
N CYS A 144 -12.41 7.64 11.53
CA CYS A 144 -13.82 7.48 11.85
C CYS A 144 -14.28 8.53 12.88
N ALA A 145 -15.53 8.96 12.79
CA ALA A 145 -16.19 9.84 13.76
C ALA A 145 -17.59 9.32 14.07
N ARG A 146 -18.01 9.37 15.33
CA ARG A 146 -19.37 8.95 15.73
C ARG A 146 -20.41 9.91 15.14
N ILE A 147 -21.48 9.36 14.57
CA ILE A 147 -22.59 10.13 14.02
C ILE A 147 -23.57 10.46 15.15
N PRO A 148 -23.90 11.74 15.40
CA PRO A 148 -24.94 12.11 16.34
C PRO A 148 -26.31 11.57 15.93
N ASP A 149 -27.20 11.29 16.89
CA ASP A 149 -28.48 10.63 16.62
C ASP A 149 -29.33 11.37 15.58
N ALA A 150 -29.32 12.72 15.64
CA ALA A 150 -30.07 13.60 14.75
C ALA A 150 -29.52 13.66 13.30
N VAL A 151 -28.29 13.22 13.04
CA VAL A 151 -27.65 13.36 11.73
C VAL A 151 -27.86 12.10 10.91
N ALA A 152 -28.51 12.17 9.75
CA ALA A 152 -28.74 11.01 8.88
C ALA A 152 -27.44 10.44 8.25
N PHE A 153 -27.46 9.18 7.80
CA PHE A 153 -26.32 8.56 7.13
C PHE A 153 -25.92 9.29 5.84
N ASP A 154 -26.88 9.68 5.01
CA ASP A 154 -26.64 10.47 3.79
C ASP A 154 -25.81 11.72 4.10
N ALA A 155 -26.18 12.44 5.16
CA ALA A 155 -25.49 13.64 5.60
C ALA A 155 -24.07 13.34 6.09
N ALA A 156 -23.93 12.33 6.96
CA ALA A 156 -22.65 11.92 7.52
C ALA A 156 -21.65 11.42 6.45
N ALA A 157 -22.13 10.87 5.33
CA ALA A 157 -21.28 10.39 4.24
C ALA A 157 -20.50 11.51 3.54
N PHE A 158 -20.89 12.79 3.73
CA PHE A 158 -20.13 13.96 3.27
C PHE A 158 -18.93 14.31 4.16
N GLY A 159 -18.67 13.54 5.23
CA GLY A 159 -17.66 13.85 6.25
C GLY A 159 -16.28 14.25 5.72
N ALA A 160 -15.71 13.54 4.74
CA ALA A 160 -14.42 13.91 4.17
C ALA A 160 -14.46 15.21 3.35
N LEU A 161 -15.57 15.45 2.63
CA LEU A 161 -15.77 16.67 1.85
C LEU A 161 -15.99 17.89 2.76
N GLY A 162 -16.83 17.73 3.79
CA GLY A 162 -17.07 18.75 4.81
C GLY A 162 -15.82 19.05 5.63
N GLY A 163 -15.06 18.03 6.00
CA GLY A 163 -13.76 18.19 6.64
C GLY A 163 -12.75 18.93 5.76
N THR A 164 -12.80 18.75 4.44
CA THR A 164 -11.96 19.49 3.48
C THR A 164 -12.34 20.98 3.46
N ALA A 165 -13.63 21.29 3.42
CA ALA A 165 -14.12 22.67 3.52
C ALA A 165 -13.72 23.32 4.86
N LEU A 166 -13.92 22.62 5.99
CA LEU A 166 -13.51 23.08 7.31
C LEU A 166 -12.02 23.34 7.41
N HIS A 167 -11.20 22.44 6.87
CA HIS A 167 -9.75 22.62 6.90
C HIS A 167 -9.32 23.83 6.06
N ALA A 168 -9.94 24.04 4.89
CA ALA A 168 -9.69 25.22 4.07
C ALA A 168 -10.04 26.53 4.81
N VAL A 169 -11.20 26.59 5.47
CA VAL A 169 -11.61 27.74 6.29
C VAL A 169 -10.66 27.98 7.46
N ARG A 170 -10.19 26.93 8.12
CA ARG A 170 -9.20 27.04 9.21
C ARG A 170 -7.85 27.56 8.71
N LEU A 171 -7.40 27.12 7.54
CA LEU A 171 -6.17 27.63 6.92
C LEU A 171 -6.31 29.09 6.48
N ALA A 172 -7.52 29.53 6.11
CA ALA A 172 -7.82 30.92 5.83
C ALA A 172 -7.75 31.83 7.07
N LYS A 173 -7.70 31.25 8.28
CA LYS A 173 -7.65 31.94 9.58
C LYS A 173 -8.81 32.93 9.80
N VAL A 174 -9.99 32.52 9.36
CA VAL A 174 -11.21 33.33 9.40
C VAL A 174 -11.56 33.75 10.83
N THR A 175 -11.88 35.03 10.99
CA THR A 175 -12.46 35.63 12.20
C THR A 175 -13.85 36.20 11.92
N VAL A 176 -14.62 36.46 12.98
CA VAL A 176 -15.98 37.01 12.85
C VAL A 176 -15.91 38.38 12.17
N GLY A 177 -16.67 38.56 11.09
CA GLY A 177 -16.71 39.78 10.29
C GLY A 177 -15.75 39.81 9.09
N ASP A 178 -14.88 38.81 8.92
CA ASP A 178 -14.01 38.73 7.75
C ASP A 178 -14.84 38.62 6.45
N ARG A 179 -14.36 39.24 5.38
CA ARG A 179 -14.94 39.15 4.03
C ARG A 179 -14.14 38.16 3.19
N ILE A 180 -14.78 37.07 2.79
CA ILE A 180 -14.10 35.92 2.18
C ILE A 180 -14.64 35.66 0.78
N LEU A 181 -13.73 35.47 -0.18
CA LEU A 181 -14.06 35.02 -1.53
C LEU A 181 -13.93 33.49 -1.63
N VAL A 182 -14.93 32.81 -2.18
CA VAL A 182 -14.86 31.39 -2.56
C VAL A 182 -14.88 31.28 -4.09
N ILE A 183 -13.83 30.71 -4.68
CA ILE A 183 -13.74 30.44 -6.13
C ILE A 183 -13.92 28.94 -6.39
N GLY A 184 -14.95 28.58 -7.15
CA GLY A 184 -15.33 27.20 -7.44
C GLY A 184 -16.38 26.67 -6.46
N LEU A 185 -17.61 26.53 -6.93
CA LEU A 185 -18.83 26.21 -6.19
C LEU A 185 -19.37 24.82 -6.52
N GLY A 186 -18.46 23.87 -6.74
CA GLY A 186 -18.75 22.43 -6.67
C GLY A 186 -19.10 22.00 -5.23
N LEU A 187 -19.21 20.69 -4.97
CA LEU A 187 -19.61 20.13 -3.66
C LEU A 187 -18.86 20.78 -2.47
N VAL A 188 -17.52 20.82 -2.52
CA VAL A 188 -16.71 21.37 -1.43
C VAL A 188 -16.86 22.89 -1.33
N GLY A 189 -17.02 23.59 -2.47
CA GLY A 189 -17.30 25.02 -2.53
C GLY A 189 -18.59 25.39 -1.82
N GLN A 190 -19.66 24.66 -2.10
CA GLN A 190 -20.96 24.85 -1.43
C GLN A 190 -20.88 24.61 0.07
N LEU A 191 -20.12 23.59 0.50
CA LEU A 191 -19.88 23.32 1.92
C LEU A 191 -19.04 24.44 2.57
N ALA A 192 -18.04 24.96 1.87
CA ALA A 192 -17.20 26.05 2.37
C ALA A 192 -18.01 27.34 2.59
N VAL A 193 -18.92 27.69 1.69
CA VAL A 193 -19.84 28.83 1.87
C VAL A 193 -20.63 28.70 3.18
N GLN A 194 -21.22 27.53 3.44
CA GLN A 194 -22.02 27.30 4.65
C GLN A 194 -21.14 27.33 5.92
N VAL A 195 -19.96 26.73 5.88
CA VAL A 195 -19.00 26.75 7.01
C VAL A 195 -18.50 28.17 7.30
N LEU A 196 -18.23 28.97 6.27
CA LEU A 196 -17.83 30.38 6.43
C LEU A 196 -18.94 31.20 7.09
N ARG A 197 -20.18 31.04 6.63
CA ARG A 197 -21.36 31.66 7.27
C ARG A 197 -21.49 31.23 8.73
N ALA A 198 -21.33 29.94 9.02
CA ALA A 198 -21.37 29.42 10.39
C ALA A 198 -20.21 29.95 11.26
N SER A 199 -19.10 30.37 10.65
CA SER A 199 -17.96 31.00 11.31
C SER A 199 -18.14 32.51 11.54
N GLY A 200 -19.27 33.09 11.09
CA GLY A 200 -19.55 34.52 11.21
C GLY A 200 -18.85 35.39 10.16
N ALA A 201 -18.42 34.80 9.04
CA ALA A 201 -17.80 35.53 7.94
C ALA A 201 -18.85 36.00 6.91
N HIS A 202 -18.53 37.09 6.22
CA HIS A 202 -19.27 37.56 5.05
C HIS A 202 -18.71 36.88 3.80
N VAL A 203 -19.59 36.33 2.95
CA VAL A 203 -19.15 35.46 1.84
C VAL A 203 -19.53 36.03 0.49
N LEU A 204 -18.51 36.21 -0.38
CA LEU A 204 -18.66 36.37 -1.81
C LEU A 204 -18.27 35.06 -2.51
N ALA A 205 -19.08 34.61 -3.47
CA ALA A 205 -18.88 33.33 -4.15
C ALA A 205 -18.80 33.51 -5.67
N SER A 206 -17.93 32.74 -6.33
CA SER A 206 -17.74 32.80 -7.78
C SER A 206 -17.63 31.41 -8.42
N ASP A 207 -18.39 31.16 -9.48
CA ASP A 207 -18.29 29.96 -10.33
C ASP A 207 -18.82 30.26 -11.74
N PRO A 208 -18.25 29.66 -12.80
CA PRO A 208 -18.78 29.81 -14.15
C PRO A 208 -20.20 29.25 -14.33
N ASP A 209 -20.62 28.29 -13.51
CA ASP A 209 -21.95 27.66 -13.57
C ASP A 209 -22.99 28.48 -12.80
N GLU A 210 -23.97 29.03 -13.51
CA GLU A 210 -25.05 29.84 -12.94
C GLU A 210 -25.91 29.08 -11.92
N MET A 211 -26.12 27.77 -12.10
CA MET A 211 -26.90 26.96 -11.16
C MET A 211 -26.15 26.79 -9.83
N ARG A 212 -24.82 26.58 -9.88
CA ARG A 212 -23.98 26.49 -8.68
C ARG A 212 -23.89 27.83 -7.96
N ALA A 213 -23.78 28.92 -8.71
CA ALA A 213 -23.85 30.27 -8.20
C ALA A 213 -25.19 30.53 -7.47
N ALA A 214 -26.32 30.19 -8.09
CA ALA A 214 -27.64 30.33 -7.46
C ALA A 214 -27.73 29.52 -6.16
N LEU A 215 -27.24 28.28 -6.16
CA LEU A 215 -27.23 27.43 -4.97
C LEU A 215 -26.34 27.98 -3.84
N ALA A 216 -25.21 28.61 -4.17
CA ALA A 216 -24.35 29.24 -3.16
C ALA A 216 -25.05 30.41 -2.46
N ARG A 217 -25.91 31.16 -3.16
CA ARG A 217 -26.75 32.19 -2.56
C ARG A 217 -27.73 31.59 -1.55
N GLU A 218 -28.38 30.48 -1.89
CA GLU A 218 -29.27 29.75 -0.96
C GLU A 218 -28.51 29.25 0.28
N HIS A 219 -27.26 28.83 0.11
CA HIS A 219 -26.37 28.41 1.19
C HIS A 219 -25.78 29.57 2.00
N GLY A 220 -26.04 30.82 1.61
CA GLY A 220 -25.74 32.02 2.38
C GLY A 220 -24.54 32.83 1.92
N ALA A 221 -24.11 32.68 0.66
CA ALA A 221 -23.28 33.71 0.03
C ALA A 221 -24.11 34.99 -0.16
N GLU A 222 -23.56 36.12 0.28
CA GLU A 222 -24.22 37.43 0.21
C GLU A 222 -24.12 38.02 -1.20
N VAL A 223 -22.96 37.84 -1.82
CA VAL A 223 -22.70 38.24 -3.21
C VAL A 223 -22.29 37.01 -3.99
N VAL A 224 -22.85 36.85 -5.19
CA VAL A 224 -22.48 35.76 -6.09
C VAL A 224 -22.22 36.31 -7.48
N VAL A 225 -21.09 35.93 -8.05
CA VAL A 225 -20.67 36.24 -9.42
C VAL A 225 -20.70 34.95 -10.24
N ALA A 226 -21.44 34.95 -11.34
CA ALA A 226 -21.48 33.84 -12.28
C ALA A 226 -20.82 34.22 -13.62
N GLY A 227 -20.35 33.23 -14.37
CA GLY A 227 -19.77 33.43 -15.71
C GLY A 227 -18.23 33.46 -15.76
N ASP A 228 -17.68 34.15 -16.75
CA ASP A 228 -16.23 34.23 -17.05
C ASP A 228 -15.41 35.04 -16.05
N GLY A 229 -16.06 35.69 -15.08
CA GLY A 229 -15.39 36.42 -14.01
C GLY A 229 -15.07 37.88 -14.34
N ASP A 230 -15.50 38.40 -15.49
CA ASP A 230 -15.27 39.81 -15.89
C ASP A 230 -15.84 40.81 -14.85
N ASN A 231 -16.91 40.42 -14.15
CA ASN A 231 -17.53 41.23 -13.11
C ASN A 231 -16.97 40.99 -11.69
N LEU A 232 -16.04 40.06 -11.51
CA LEU A 232 -15.56 39.66 -10.19
C LEU A 232 -14.84 40.80 -9.46
N GLY A 233 -13.97 41.53 -10.16
CA GLY A 233 -13.23 42.66 -9.56
C GLY A 233 -14.16 43.77 -9.05
N ALA A 234 -15.14 44.17 -9.87
CA ALA A 234 -16.14 45.17 -9.48
C ALA A 234 -16.99 44.70 -8.29
N ALA A 235 -17.42 43.44 -8.29
CA ALA A 235 -18.19 42.85 -7.20
C ALA A 235 -17.38 42.78 -5.90
N VAL A 236 -16.09 42.42 -5.97
CA VAL A 236 -15.19 42.43 -4.82
C VAL A 236 -15.07 43.83 -4.23
N LEU A 237 -14.79 44.84 -5.05
CA LEU A 237 -14.66 46.22 -4.56
C LEU A 237 -15.95 46.72 -3.91
N ALA A 238 -17.12 46.46 -4.52
CA ALA A 238 -18.41 46.81 -3.93
C ALA A 238 -18.69 46.08 -2.61
N PHE A 239 -18.36 44.79 -2.54
CA PHE A 239 -18.58 43.94 -1.36
C PHE A 239 -17.66 44.31 -0.18
N THR A 240 -16.49 44.87 -0.47
CA THR A 240 -15.39 45.12 0.48
C THR A 240 -15.13 46.60 0.73
N ASP A 241 -16.03 47.48 0.29
CA ASP A 241 -15.86 48.94 0.39
C ASP A 241 -14.54 49.45 -0.22
N GLY A 242 -14.08 48.78 -1.28
CA GLY A 242 -12.86 49.10 -2.01
C GLY A 242 -11.56 48.48 -1.46
N HIS A 243 -11.63 47.71 -0.37
CA HIS A 243 -10.43 47.20 0.31
C HIS A 243 -9.90 45.88 -0.24
N GLY A 244 -10.73 45.07 -0.90
CA GLY A 244 -10.42 43.67 -1.23
C GLY A 244 -10.77 42.71 -0.08
N VAL A 245 -10.81 41.41 -0.39
CA VAL A 245 -11.20 40.37 0.58
C VAL A 245 -10.06 40.01 1.54
N ASP A 246 -10.38 39.63 2.77
CA ASP A 246 -9.42 39.19 3.79
C ASP A 246 -8.72 37.90 3.40
N ALA A 247 -9.47 36.97 2.82
CA ALA A 247 -8.92 35.76 2.23
C ALA A 247 -9.74 35.25 1.05
N THR A 248 -9.09 34.47 0.20
CA THR A 248 -9.71 33.71 -0.89
C THR A 248 -9.49 32.22 -0.70
N ILE A 249 -10.55 31.42 -0.84
CA ILE A 249 -10.49 29.96 -0.84
C ILE A 249 -10.77 29.45 -2.25
N ILE A 250 -9.78 28.80 -2.86
CA ILE A 250 -9.86 28.25 -4.21
C ILE A 250 -10.21 26.76 -4.14
N LEU A 251 -11.37 26.42 -4.68
CA LEU A 251 -11.96 25.08 -4.74
C LEU A 251 -12.28 24.62 -6.18
N ALA A 252 -11.90 25.45 -7.17
CA ALA A 252 -11.97 25.11 -8.59
C ALA A 252 -11.05 23.94 -8.98
N ALA A 253 -11.37 23.28 -10.10
CA ALA A 253 -10.55 22.22 -10.68
C ALA A 253 -10.25 22.56 -12.15
N THR A 254 -9.02 22.98 -12.46
CA THR A 254 -8.56 23.37 -13.79
C THR A 254 -7.03 23.33 -13.87
N ASP A 255 -6.47 23.13 -15.06
CA ASP A 255 -5.01 23.24 -15.25
C ASP A 255 -4.53 24.70 -15.35
N SER A 256 -5.46 25.67 -15.39
CA SER A 256 -5.17 27.12 -15.48
C SER A 256 -4.73 27.73 -14.14
N ASP A 257 -3.84 28.71 -14.20
CA ASP A 257 -3.44 29.56 -13.06
C ASP A 257 -4.42 30.72 -12.81
N GLU A 258 -5.42 30.89 -13.68
CA GLU A 258 -6.40 31.98 -13.61
C GLU A 258 -7.12 32.09 -12.26
N PRO A 259 -7.59 31.01 -11.59
CA PRO A 259 -8.17 31.12 -10.26
C PRO A 259 -7.21 31.71 -9.22
N LEU A 260 -5.91 31.41 -9.32
CA LEU A 260 -4.89 31.97 -8.44
C LEU A 260 -4.65 33.45 -8.73
N ARG A 261 -4.63 33.83 -10.02
CA ARG A 261 -4.52 35.24 -10.43
C ARG A 261 -5.71 36.06 -9.92
N LEU A 262 -6.94 35.59 -10.15
CA LEU A 262 -8.16 36.24 -9.67
C LEU A 262 -8.18 36.36 -8.14
N ALA A 263 -7.76 35.32 -7.43
CA ALA A 263 -7.63 35.36 -5.97
C ALA A 263 -6.63 36.43 -5.50
N ALA A 264 -5.47 36.54 -6.17
CA ALA A 264 -4.46 37.55 -5.85
C ALA A 264 -4.96 38.98 -6.11
N GLU A 265 -5.71 39.19 -7.19
CA GLU A 265 -6.30 40.48 -7.53
C GLU A 265 -7.46 40.87 -6.61
N ALA A 266 -8.19 39.90 -6.06
CA ALA A 266 -9.30 40.13 -5.15
C ALA A 266 -8.87 40.40 -3.70
N CYS A 267 -7.77 39.80 -3.24
CA CYS A 267 -7.29 39.93 -1.87
C CYS A 267 -6.78 41.34 -1.54
N ARG A 268 -7.08 41.83 -0.34
CA ARG A 268 -6.44 43.04 0.19
C ARG A 268 -4.93 42.84 0.41
N GLU A 269 -4.22 43.92 0.72
CA GLU A 269 -2.85 43.83 1.23
C GLU A 269 -2.79 42.92 2.46
N ARG A 270 -1.78 42.03 2.50
CA ARG A 270 -1.58 40.98 3.50
C ARG A 270 -2.73 39.99 3.60
N GLY A 271 -3.50 39.85 2.52
CA GLY A 271 -4.55 38.84 2.39
C GLY A 271 -3.98 37.44 2.21
N ARG A 272 -4.83 36.45 2.43
CA ARG A 272 -4.45 35.02 2.37
C ARG A 272 -5.18 34.29 1.26
N ILE A 273 -4.49 33.38 0.58
CA ILE A 273 -5.06 32.50 -0.45
C ILE A 273 -4.87 31.05 -0.03
N VAL A 274 -5.97 30.30 0.00
CA VAL A 274 -5.98 28.86 0.30
C VAL A 274 -6.31 28.10 -0.97
N ALA A 275 -5.31 27.46 -1.57
CA ALA A 275 -5.49 26.57 -2.72
C ALA A 275 -5.85 25.16 -2.23
N THR A 276 -7.12 24.78 -2.37
CA THR A 276 -7.62 23.44 -1.99
C THR A 276 -8.00 22.60 -3.20
N GLY A 277 -8.57 23.24 -4.22
CA GLY A 277 -8.83 22.61 -5.52
C GLY A 277 -7.55 22.33 -6.31
N THR A 278 -7.68 21.51 -7.36
CA THR A 278 -6.57 21.24 -8.30
C THR A 278 -6.51 22.36 -9.32
N VAL A 279 -5.65 23.34 -9.07
CA VAL A 279 -5.43 24.51 -9.94
C VAL A 279 -3.97 24.65 -10.35
N GLY A 280 -3.71 25.37 -11.44
CA GLY A 280 -2.38 25.86 -11.74
C GLY A 280 -1.85 26.74 -10.60
N LEU A 281 -0.55 26.65 -10.33
CA LEU A 281 0.14 27.36 -9.24
C LEU A 281 1.34 28.17 -9.74
N ASP A 282 1.30 28.67 -10.98
CA ASP A 282 2.25 29.70 -11.42
C ASP A 282 1.94 31.02 -10.69
N VAL A 283 2.71 31.32 -9.66
CA VAL A 283 2.43 32.42 -8.73
C VAL A 283 2.69 33.77 -9.42
N PRO A 284 1.69 34.67 -9.54
CA PRO A 284 1.88 35.98 -10.15
C PRO A 284 2.69 36.90 -9.23
N ARG A 285 4.03 36.79 -9.32
CA ARG A 285 4.98 37.41 -8.38
C ARG A 285 4.77 38.91 -8.19
N ALA A 286 4.41 39.66 -9.24
CA ALA A 286 4.21 41.10 -9.14
C ALA A 286 3.11 41.46 -8.13
N ILE A 287 1.95 40.80 -8.22
CA ILE A 287 0.79 41.03 -7.34
C ILE A 287 1.09 40.55 -5.92
N PHE A 288 1.71 39.37 -5.80
CA PHE A 288 2.10 38.82 -4.50
C PHE A 288 3.11 39.68 -3.76
N PHE A 289 4.06 40.27 -4.49
CA PHE A 289 5.06 41.17 -3.92
C PHE A 289 4.45 42.50 -3.51
N ASP A 290 3.65 43.11 -4.39
CA ASP A 290 2.99 44.40 -4.15
C ASP A 290 2.07 44.36 -2.92
N ARG A 291 1.30 43.27 -2.77
CA ARG A 291 0.32 43.12 -1.69
C ARG A 291 0.78 42.29 -0.51
N GLU A 292 2.01 41.78 -0.50
CA GLU A 292 2.53 40.89 0.57
C GLU A 292 1.60 39.69 0.86
N LEU A 293 1.14 38.99 -0.18
CA LEU A 293 0.16 37.91 -0.06
C LEU A 293 0.76 36.59 0.44
N GLU A 294 -0.04 35.83 1.19
CA GLU A 294 0.30 34.46 1.61
C GLU A 294 -0.49 33.42 0.82
N LEU A 295 0.19 32.40 0.27
CA LEU A 295 -0.42 31.24 -0.37
C LEU A 295 -0.17 29.98 0.44
N VAL A 296 -1.23 29.21 0.72
CA VAL A 296 -1.15 27.89 1.34
C VAL A 296 -1.89 26.86 0.49
N VAL A 297 -1.25 25.70 0.29
CA VAL A 297 -1.88 24.54 -0.37
C VAL A 297 -2.47 23.64 0.71
N SER A 298 -3.79 23.45 0.67
CA SER A 298 -4.53 22.70 1.68
C SER A 298 -4.30 21.20 1.56
N ARG A 299 -4.20 20.52 2.71
CA ARG A 299 -4.08 19.07 2.80
C ARG A 299 -5.45 18.41 2.99
N ALA A 300 -6.27 18.40 1.94
CA ALA A 300 -7.61 17.79 1.96
C ALA A 300 -8.37 18.12 3.27
N TRP A 301 -8.81 17.12 4.05
CA TRP A 301 -9.51 17.31 5.33
C TRP A 301 -8.62 17.34 6.58
N GLY A 302 -7.31 17.54 6.43
CA GLY A 302 -6.44 18.02 7.51
C GLY A 302 -5.25 17.13 7.91
N PRO A 303 -4.55 17.52 8.99
CA PRO A 303 -3.41 16.80 9.57
C PRO A 303 -3.72 15.33 9.90
N GLY A 304 -2.73 14.45 9.71
CA GLY A 304 -2.83 12.99 9.90
C GLY A 304 -3.06 12.17 8.63
N LEU A 305 -3.64 12.75 7.57
CA LEU A 305 -4.05 12.00 6.36
C LEU A 305 -2.93 11.25 5.61
N PHE A 306 -1.67 11.62 5.84
CA PHE A 306 -0.50 10.99 5.19
C PHE A 306 0.55 10.54 6.19
N ASP A 307 0.14 10.42 7.46
CA ASP A 307 1.01 10.00 8.56
C ASP A 307 0.65 8.56 8.95
N PRO A 308 1.51 7.57 8.65
CA PRO A 308 1.26 6.17 9.01
C PRO A 308 1.13 5.96 10.54
N GLU A 309 1.79 6.78 11.36
CA GLU A 309 1.67 6.68 12.82
C GLU A 309 0.24 7.06 13.27
N TYR A 310 -0.32 8.10 12.64
CA TYR A 310 -1.69 8.52 12.90
C TYR A 310 -2.70 7.51 12.36
N ILE A 311 -2.54 7.08 11.11
CA ILE A 311 -3.54 6.25 10.41
C ILE A 311 -3.43 4.79 10.82
N GLU A 312 -2.24 4.18 10.69
CA GLU A 312 -2.09 2.73 10.86
C GLU A 312 -1.92 2.34 12.33
N ARG A 313 -1.35 3.23 13.17
CA ARG A 313 -1.10 2.95 14.59
C ARG A 313 -2.05 3.67 15.55
N GLY A 314 -2.92 4.55 15.03
CA GLY A 314 -3.87 5.30 15.86
C GLY A 314 -3.23 6.28 16.84
N LEU A 315 -1.98 6.68 16.60
CA LEU A 315 -1.27 7.65 17.46
C LEU A 315 -1.74 9.06 17.13
N ASP A 316 -2.68 9.60 17.91
CA ASP A 316 -3.18 10.97 17.72
C ASP A 316 -2.10 12.01 18.03
N TYR A 317 -2.20 13.16 17.38
CA TYR A 317 -1.35 14.30 17.67
C TYR A 317 -1.70 14.89 19.02
N PRO A 318 -0.69 15.33 19.80
CA PRO A 318 -0.92 16.08 21.03
C PRO A 318 -1.91 17.23 20.80
N TYR A 319 -3.02 17.20 21.55
CA TYR A 319 -4.15 18.10 21.31
C TYR A 319 -3.76 19.59 21.30
N ALA A 320 -2.82 19.99 22.15
CA ALA A 320 -2.32 21.36 22.25
C ALA A 320 -1.54 21.85 21.02
N PHE A 321 -0.95 20.94 20.24
CA PHE A 321 -0.11 21.28 19.08
C PHE A 321 -0.85 21.16 17.76
N ALA A 322 -1.73 20.16 17.64
CA ALA A 322 -2.61 20.02 16.50
C ALA A 322 -4.04 19.82 17.00
N ARG A 323 -4.77 20.92 17.23
CA ARG A 323 -6.16 20.89 17.70
C ARG A 323 -7.12 20.24 16.70
N TRP A 324 -6.82 20.36 15.41
CA TRP A 324 -7.73 19.97 14.33
C TRP A 324 -7.08 18.94 13.42
N THR A 325 -7.23 17.66 13.76
CA THR A 325 -6.82 16.52 12.91
C THR A 325 -7.92 16.12 11.94
N ALA A 326 -7.60 15.21 11.02
CA ALA A 326 -8.55 14.59 10.12
C ALA A 326 -9.83 14.14 10.86
N ARG A 327 -9.73 13.34 11.92
CA ARG A 327 -10.89 12.91 12.73
C ARG A 327 -11.66 14.08 13.33
N ARG A 328 -10.98 15.05 13.93
CA ARG A 328 -11.62 16.20 14.59
C ARG A 328 -12.28 17.16 13.60
N ASN A 329 -11.82 17.20 12.34
CA ASN A 329 -12.54 17.86 11.25
C ASN A 329 -13.84 17.11 10.88
N LEU A 330 -13.84 15.78 10.87
CA LEU A 330 -15.07 14.98 10.67
C LEU A 330 -16.06 15.19 11.82
N GLU A 331 -15.58 15.15 13.07
CA GLU A 331 -16.40 15.36 14.27
C GLU A 331 -17.06 16.75 14.25
N GLU A 332 -16.30 17.81 13.94
CA GLU A 332 -16.86 19.16 13.83
C GLU A 332 -17.87 19.28 12.68
N PHE A 333 -17.60 18.65 11.53
CA PHE A 333 -18.57 18.64 10.42
C PHE A 333 -19.91 18.04 10.86
N LEU A 334 -19.88 16.90 11.56
CA LEU A 334 -21.09 16.26 12.08
C LEU A 334 -21.79 17.13 13.13
N ALA A 335 -21.03 17.83 13.98
CA ALA A 335 -21.60 18.77 14.95
C ALA A 335 -22.30 19.97 14.28
N LEU A 336 -21.76 20.49 13.17
CA LEU A 336 -22.42 21.54 12.39
C LEU A 336 -23.70 21.05 11.70
N CYS A 337 -23.71 19.79 11.21
CA CYS A 337 -24.91 19.14 10.69
C CYS A 337 -25.97 18.98 11.80
N GLU A 338 -25.59 18.52 12.98
CA GLU A 338 -26.49 18.35 14.13
C GLU A 338 -27.11 19.68 14.57
N ARG A 339 -26.33 20.77 14.55
CA ARG A 339 -26.83 22.13 14.83
C ARG A 339 -27.68 22.73 13.69
N GLY A 340 -27.89 22.01 12.59
CA GLY A 340 -28.64 22.49 11.44
C GLY A 340 -27.97 23.63 10.69
N GLN A 341 -26.64 23.80 10.84
CA GLN A 341 -25.86 24.86 10.19
C GLN A 341 -25.40 24.45 8.78
N LEU A 342 -25.50 23.16 8.44
CA LEU A 342 -25.19 22.61 7.12
C LEU A 342 -26.43 21.92 6.54
N HIS A 343 -26.87 22.38 5.37
CA HIS A 343 -28.00 21.84 4.64
C HIS A 343 -27.49 21.03 3.43
N LEU A 344 -27.63 19.71 3.50
CA LEU A 344 -27.08 18.79 2.50
C LEU A 344 -28.13 18.27 1.50
N ASP A 345 -29.42 18.43 1.80
CA ASP A 345 -30.51 17.91 0.97
C ASP A 345 -30.48 18.47 -0.45
N ARG A 346 -30.06 19.74 -0.60
CA ARG A 346 -29.89 20.41 -1.90
C ARG A 346 -28.59 20.04 -2.61
N LEU A 347 -27.62 19.48 -1.91
CA LEU A 347 -26.37 18.99 -2.50
C LEU A 347 -26.54 17.60 -3.11
N VAL A 348 -27.42 16.76 -2.56
CA VAL A 348 -27.69 15.42 -3.09
C VAL A 348 -28.65 15.50 -4.27
N THR A 349 -28.10 15.43 -5.48
CA THR A 349 -28.87 15.49 -6.74
C THR A 349 -29.36 14.13 -7.19
N HIS A 350 -28.58 13.07 -6.95
CA HIS A 350 -28.90 11.72 -7.42
C HIS A 350 -28.56 10.68 -6.36
N ARG A 351 -29.33 9.59 -6.37
CA ARG A 351 -29.10 8.39 -5.56
C ARG A 351 -29.08 7.17 -6.45
N PHE A 352 -28.07 6.33 -6.28
CA PHE A 352 -27.98 5.05 -6.97
C PHE A 352 -27.76 3.93 -5.95
N PRO A 353 -28.40 2.76 -6.10
CA PRO A 353 -27.95 1.58 -5.37
C PRO A 353 -26.56 1.16 -5.87
N ILE A 354 -25.75 0.52 -5.02
CA ILE A 354 -24.36 0.11 -5.33
C ILE A 354 -24.25 -0.75 -6.60
N GLU A 355 -25.27 -1.57 -6.91
CA GLU A 355 -25.36 -2.37 -8.12
C GLU A 355 -25.35 -1.52 -9.39
N ARG A 356 -25.88 -0.30 -9.29
CA ARG A 356 -25.96 0.69 -10.37
C ARG A 356 -24.88 1.76 -10.26
N ALA A 357 -23.80 1.52 -9.51
CA ALA A 357 -22.70 2.47 -9.39
C ALA A 357 -22.10 2.85 -10.76
N LEU A 358 -22.06 1.92 -11.73
CA LEU A 358 -21.57 2.23 -13.08
C LEU A 358 -22.41 3.31 -13.79
N ASP A 359 -23.73 3.34 -13.54
CA ASP A 359 -24.62 4.38 -14.06
C ASP A 359 -24.30 5.74 -13.41
N ALA A 360 -24.02 5.75 -12.10
CA ALA A 360 -23.55 6.94 -11.40
C ALA A 360 -22.24 7.48 -12.01
N TYR A 361 -21.29 6.59 -12.31
CA TYR A 361 -20.03 6.99 -12.95
C TYR A 361 -20.21 7.45 -14.40
N ALA A 362 -21.15 6.87 -15.14
CA ALA A 362 -21.51 7.32 -16.47
C ALA A 362 -22.09 8.74 -16.44
N LEU A 363 -23.00 9.02 -15.50
CA LEU A 363 -23.59 10.34 -15.27
C LEU A 363 -22.51 11.39 -15.01
N ILE A 364 -21.60 11.15 -14.06
CA ILE A 364 -20.55 12.13 -13.73
C ILE A 364 -19.47 12.25 -14.80
N SER A 365 -19.41 11.34 -15.77
CA SER A 365 -18.46 11.40 -16.88
C SER A 365 -19.00 12.17 -18.09
N ASP A 366 -20.32 12.27 -18.25
CA ASP A 366 -20.93 12.99 -19.36
C ASP A 366 -20.94 14.49 -19.06
N ARG A 367 -20.11 15.25 -19.79
CA ARG A 367 -20.04 16.71 -19.68
C ARG A 367 -21.33 17.42 -20.11
N ARG A 368 -22.29 16.71 -20.73
CA ARG A 368 -23.61 17.27 -21.06
C ARG A 368 -24.62 17.18 -19.90
N HIS A 369 -24.30 16.40 -18.86
CA HIS A 369 -25.12 16.24 -17.66
C HIS A 369 -24.51 17.02 -16.48
N GLU A 370 -24.21 18.31 -16.70
CA GLU A 370 -23.59 19.22 -15.71
C GLU A 370 -24.41 19.46 -14.43
N GLN A 371 -25.65 18.95 -14.38
CA GLN A 371 -26.57 19.11 -13.25
C GLN A 371 -26.28 18.18 -12.06
N ALA A 372 -25.40 17.19 -12.18
CA ALA A 372 -25.05 16.31 -11.07
C ALA A 372 -24.01 16.97 -10.15
N LEU A 373 -24.43 17.41 -8.97
CA LEU A 373 -23.56 18.02 -7.96
C LEU A 373 -23.07 16.96 -6.94
N GLY A 374 -23.97 16.46 -6.09
CA GLY A 374 -23.71 15.34 -5.19
C GLY A 374 -24.43 14.07 -5.64
N VAL A 375 -23.69 12.97 -5.72
CA VAL A 375 -24.23 11.65 -6.05
C VAL A 375 -23.97 10.72 -4.86
N VAL A 376 -25.04 10.16 -4.31
CA VAL A 376 -24.97 9.24 -3.16
C VAL A 376 -25.18 7.81 -3.64
N LEU A 377 -24.29 6.90 -3.25
CA LEU A 377 -24.50 5.47 -3.37
C LEU A 377 -25.18 4.95 -2.10
N THR A 378 -26.19 4.13 -2.29
CA THR A 378 -27.01 3.51 -1.24
C THR A 378 -26.79 1.99 -1.23
N TYR A 379 -27.03 1.37 -0.08
CA TYR A 379 -26.66 -0.01 0.20
C TYR A 379 -27.82 -0.75 0.87
N PRO A 380 -27.93 -2.09 0.70
CA PRO A 380 -29.06 -2.88 1.20
C PRO A 380 -29.15 -3.01 2.74
N GLY A 381 -28.26 -2.34 3.49
CA GLY A 381 -28.34 -2.18 4.95
C GLY A 381 -27.88 -3.37 5.79
N THR A 382 -28.05 -4.61 5.30
CA THR A 382 -27.55 -5.83 5.98
C THR A 382 -26.63 -6.61 5.03
N PRO A 383 -25.30 -6.39 5.09
CA PRO A 383 -24.37 -7.06 4.21
C PRO A 383 -24.16 -8.52 4.61
N SER A 384 -23.70 -9.34 3.65
CA SER A 384 -23.08 -10.63 3.98
C SER A 384 -21.87 -10.40 4.89
N LEU A 385 -21.67 -11.32 5.85
CA LEU A 385 -20.47 -11.35 6.69
C LEU A 385 -19.47 -12.41 6.23
N ASP A 386 -19.70 -13.01 5.05
CA ASP A 386 -18.82 -14.05 4.52
C ASP A 386 -17.46 -13.47 4.14
N ARG A 387 -16.42 -14.00 4.78
CA ARG A 387 -15.02 -13.68 4.50
C ARG A 387 -14.46 -14.51 3.35
N ARG A 388 -15.27 -15.35 2.69
CA ARG A 388 -14.91 -16.15 1.52
C ARG A 388 -15.78 -15.81 0.32
N VAL A 389 -15.16 -15.87 -0.86
CA VAL A 389 -15.86 -15.84 -2.15
C VAL A 389 -15.27 -16.91 -3.06
N ASP A 390 -16.13 -17.77 -3.59
CA ASP A 390 -15.74 -18.69 -4.66
C ASP A 390 -15.70 -17.94 -5.99
N VAL A 391 -14.61 -18.15 -6.75
CA VAL A 391 -14.37 -17.47 -8.02
C VAL A 391 -14.69 -18.43 -9.14
N VAL A 392 -15.48 -17.98 -10.11
CA VAL A 392 -15.74 -18.75 -11.33
C VAL A 392 -14.46 -18.76 -12.16
N VAL A 393 -13.70 -19.86 -12.06
CA VAL A 393 -12.52 -20.10 -12.89
C VAL A 393 -12.97 -20.83 -14.15
N ALA A 394 -12.57 -20.34 -15.33
CA ALA A 394 -12.73 -21.12 -16.56
C ALA A 394 -11.97 -22.44 -16.39
N PRO A 395 -12.55 -23.60 -16.78
CA PRO A 395 -11.86 -24.87 -16.64
C PRO A 395 -10.48 -24.79 -17.30
N ALA A 396 -9.44 -25.20 -16.58
CA ALA A 396 -8.08 -25.18 -17.11
C ALA A 396 -8.03 -26.01 -18.40
N ALA A 397 -7.56 -25.39 -19.49
CA ALA A 397 -7.52 -26.01 -20.82
C ALA A 397 -6.46 -27.12 -20.95
N ASP A 398 -5.65 -27.36 -19.92
CA ASP A 398 -4.58 -28.34 -19.96
C ASP A 398 -4.95 -29.57 -19.12
N SER A 399 -4.98 -30.73 -19.77
CA SER A 399 -4.96 -32.03 -19.07
C SER A 399 -3.69 -32.11 -18.21
N PRO A 400 -3.76 -32.67 -16.98
CA PRO A 400 -2.60 -32.77 -16.11
C PRO A 400 -1.45 -33.47 -16.84
N ARG A 401 -0.24 -32.90 -16.77
CA ARG A 401 0.95 -33.61 -17.23
C ARG A 401 1.18 -34.73 -16.22
N GLN A 402 1.20 -35.98 -16.70
CA GLN A 402 1.36 -37.21 -15.92
C GLN A 402 2.03 -37.00 -14.55
N GLY A 403 1.25 -36.92 -13.46
CA GLY A 403 1.75 -36.67 -12.11
C GLY A 403 0.69 -36.24 -11.08
N ARG A 404 1.05 -36.26 -9.79
CA ARG A 404 0.21 -35.73 -8.69
C ARG A 404 0.16 -34.20 -8.79
N VAL A 405 -1.05 -33.65 -8.92
CA VAL A 405 -1.31 -32.21 -8.84
C VAL A 405 -1.16 -31.78 -7.38
N VAL A 406 -0.39 -30.73 -7.11
CA VAL A 406 -0.27 -30.15 -5.76
C VAL A 406 -1.29 -29.02 -5.62
N SER A 407 -2.15 -29.13 -4.61
CA SER A 407 -3.12 -28.12 -4.27
C SER A 407 -2.55 -27.10 -3.29
N ILE A 408 -2.64 -25.82 -3.63
CA ILE A 408 -1.97 -24.75 -2.87
C ILE A 408 -2.93 -23.70 -2.34
N ALA A 409 -2.60 -23.21 -1.15
CA ALA A 409 -3.10 -21.94 -0.63
C ALA A 409 -1.98 -20.89 -0.63
N LEU A 410 -2.32 -19.64 -0.94
CA LEU A 410 -1.41 -18.50 -0.82
C LEU A 410 -1.92 -17.54 0.26
N VAL A 411 -1.09 -17.21 1.25
CA VAL A 411 -1.38 -16.19 2.26
C VAL A 411 -0.50 -14.98 2.00
N GLY A 412 -1.12 -13.84 1.71
CA GLY A 412 -0.45 -12.58 1.44
C GLY A 412 -0.05 -12.38 -0.03
N PRO A 413 -0.98 -12.11 -0.97
CA PRO A 413 -0.69 -11.81 -2.38
C PRO A 413 -0.08 -10.41 -2.57
N GLY A 414 1.03 -10.14 -1.90
CA GLY A 414 1.79 -8.89 -2.01
C GLY A 414 2.38 -8.66 -3.41
N GLN A 415 3.09 -7.54 -3.57
CA GLN A 415 3.74 -7.21 -4.84
C GLN A 415 4.78 -8.25 -5.26
N PHE A 416 5.57 -8.75 -4.30
CA PHE A 416 6.57 -9.79 -4.57
C PHE A 416 5.92 -11.10 -5.06
N ALA A 417 4.89 -11.59 -4.35
CA ALA A 417 4.18 -12.80 -4.75
C ALA A 417 3.60 -12.68 -6.17
N ARG A 418 2.86 -11.60 -6.44
CA ARG A 418 2.21 -11.38 -7.75
C ARG A 418 3.20 -11.07 -8.89
N GLY A 419 4.31 -10.39 -8.58
CA GLY A 419 5.30 -9.96 -9.57
C GLY A 419 6.33 -11.03 -9.91
N THR A 420 6.67 -11.89 -8.95
CA THR A 420 7.79 -12.82 -9.06
C THR A 420 7.36 -14.28 -8.86
N LEU A 421 6.75 -14.60 -7.71
CA LEU A 421 6.49 -15.99 -7.31
C LEU A 421 5.39 -16.68 -8.14
N LEU A 422 4.18 -16.13 -8.15
CA LEU A 422 3.03 -16.74 -8.82
C LEU A 422 3.22 -16.90 -10.34
N PRO A 423 3.83 -15.93 -11.07
CA PRO A 423 4.17 -16.12 -12.48
C PRO A 423 5.17 -17.27 -12.72
N VAL A 424 6.09 -17.52 -11.77
CA VAL A 424 7.02 -18.65 -11.83
C VAL A 424 6.27 -19.97 -11.62
N ILE A 425 5.44 -20.05 -10.57
CA ILE A 425 4.66 -21.25 -10.23
C ILE A 425 3.73 -21.65 -11.39
N ARG A 426 3.04 -20.67 -12.00
CA ARG A 426 2.14 -20.92 -13.15
C ARG A 426 2.85 -21.57 -14.34
N ARG A 427 4.16 -21.35 -14.52
CA ARG A 427 4.94 -21.98 -15.60
C ARG A 427 5.43 -23.39 -15.27
N LEU A 428 5.39 -23.81 -14.00
CA LEU A 428 5.80 -25.16 -13.61
C LEU A 428 4.75 -26.20 -14.00
N GLY A 429 3.46 -25.82 -14.04
CA GLY A 429 2.36 -26.75 -14.32
C GLY A 429 2.04 -27.65 -13.11
N ASP A 430 0.93 -28.40 -13.22
CA ASP A 430 0.48 -29.39 -12.24
C ASP A 430 0.30 -28.82 -10.82
N ILE A 431 -0.33 -27.65 -10.75
CA ILE A 431 -0.71 -26.93 -9.52
C ILE A 431 -2.22 -26.65 -9.56
N ARG A 432 -2.92 -27.02 -8.50
CA ARG A 432 -4.30 -26.63 -8.25
C ARG A 432 -4.30 -25.38 -7.37
N TRP A 433 -4.81 -24.28 -7.91
CA TRP A 433 -4.86 -22.98 -7.24
C TRP A 433 -6.10 -22.92 -6.35
N ARG A 434 -6.02 -23.44 -5.12
CA ARG A 434 -7.21 -23.70 -4.31
C ARG A 434 -7.77 -22.43 -3.66
N MET A 435 -6.95 -21.71 -2.90
CA MET A 435 -7.40 -20.51 -2.19
C MET A 435 -6.30 -19.45 -2.06
N VAL A 436 -6.68 -18.18 -2.12
CA VAL A 436 -5.79 -17.05 -1.79
C VAL A 436 -6.38 -16.21 -0.67
N ALA A 437 -5.56 -15.90 0.34
CA ALA A 437 -5.95 -15.12 1.51
C ALA A 437 -5.24 -13.76 1.53
N ALA A 438 -6.01 -12.67 1.70
CA ALA A 438 -5.50 -11.32 1.94
C ALA A 438 -6.43 -10.53 2.85
N THR A 439 -5.91 -9.67 3.73
CA THR A 439 -6.76 -8.87 4.64
C THR A 439 -7.75 -7.93 3.95
N ARG A 440 -7.53 -7.59 2.67
CA ARG A 440 -8.43 -6.76 1.86
C ARG A 440 -9.11 -7.60 0.79
N GLY A 441 -10.44 -7.53 0.72
CA GLY A 441 -11.27 -8.28 -0.23
C GLY A 441 -10.84 -8.12 -1.69
N VAL A 442 -10.69 -6.87 -2.16
CA VAL A 442 -10.24 -6.56 -3.54
C VAL A 442 -8.87 -7.17 -3.86
N SER A 443 -7.95 -7.20 -2.88
CA SER A 443 -6.62 -7.78 -3.11
C SER A 443 -6.68 -9.30 -3.26
N ALA A 444 -7.50 -9.97 -2.45
CA ALA A 444 -7.71 -11.41 -2.51
C ALA A 444 -8.43 -11.81 -3.81
N GLU A 445 -9.53 -11.13 -4.12
CA GLU A 445 -10.35 -11.36 -5.33
C GLU A 445 -9.54 -11.15 -6.61
N ASN A 446 -8.76 -10.07 -6.69
CA ASN A 446 -7.95 -9.79 -7.86
C ASN A 446 -6.83 -10.81 -8.06
N ALA A 447 -6.20 -11.25 -6.97
CA ALA A 447 -5.22 -12.33 -7.04
C ALA A 447 -5.87 -13.63 -7.52
N ALA A 448 -7.07 -13.95 -7.02
CA ALA A 448 -7.80 -15.13 -7.43
C ALA A 448 -8.14 -15.12 -8.91
N ARG A 449 -8.77 -14.05 -9.42
CA ARG A 449 -9.09 -13.93 -10.84
C ARG A 449 -7.86 -13.97 -11.74
N ARG A 450 -6.79 -13.27 -11.36
CA ARG A 450 -5.59 -13.15 -12.20
C ARG A 450 -4.82 -14.46 -12.34
N PHE A 451 -4.70 -15.22 -11.25
CA PHE A 451 -3.91 -16.44 -11.22
C PHE A 451 -4.75 -17.71 -11.37
N GLY A 452 -6.08 -17.60 -11.28
CA GLY A 452 -7.02 -18.70 -11.45
C GLY A 452 -7.26 -19.48 -10.16
N PHE A 453 -7.27 -18.83 -8.99
CA PHE A 453 -7.66 -19.51 -7.76
C PHE A 453 -9.16 -19.78 -7.73
N GLU A 454 -9.55 -20.96 -7.24
CA GLU A 454 -10.96 -21.39 -7.11
C GLU A 454 -11.74 -20.54 -6.11
N SER A 455 -11.06 -19.98 -5.11
CA SER A 455 -11.67 -19.16 -4.08
C SER A 455 -10.69 -18.13 -3.52
N CYS A 456 -11.23 -17.10 -2.87
CA CYS A 456 -10.46 -16.12 -2.14
C CYS A 456 -11.10 -15.85 -0.77
N THR A 457 -10.27 -15.46 0.19
CA THR A 457 -10.71 -15.19 1.56
C THR A 457 -9.96 -14.01 2.17
N THR A 458 -10.54 -13.38 3.19
CA THR A 458 -9.85 -12.43 4.06
C THR A 458 -9.45 -13.01 5.40
N ASP A 459 -9.80 -14.27 5.67
CA ASP A 459 -9.36 -15.04 6.82
C ASP A 459 -8.34 -16.11 6.40
N SER A 460 -7.07 -15.90 6.77
CA SER A 460 -6.01 -16.85 6.45
C SER A 460 -6.23 -18.24 7.05
N ARG A 461 -6.96 -18.36 8.17
CA ARG A 461 -7.24 -19.67 8.78
C ARG A 461 -8.06 -20.56 7.87
N GLN A 462 -9.00 -20.00 7.10
CA GLN A 462 -9.78 -20.77 6.13
C GLN A 462 -8.88 -21.35 5.03
N ALA A 463 -7.90 -20.57 4.55
CA ALA A 463 -6.95 -21.03 3.54
C ALA A 463 -5.97 -22.08 4.10
N ILE A 464 -5.56 -21.94 5.36
CA ILE A 464 -4.63 -22.84 6.03
C ILE A 464 -5.28 -24.18 6.38
N THR A 465 -6.51 -24.16 6.87
CA THR A 465 -7.21 -25.36 7.38
C THR A 465 -8.04 -26.09 6.32
N ASP A 466 -8.12 -25.57 5.09
CA ASP A 466 -8.83 -26.24 3.99
C ASP A 466 -8.23 -27.64 3.75
N LYS A 467 -9.07 -28.67 3.89
CA LYS A 467 -8.67 -30.08 3.73
C LYS A 467 -8.15 -30.40 2.33
N ASP A 468 -8.54 -29.63 1.32
CA ASP A 468 -8.15 -29.83 -0.07
C ASP A 468 -6.83 -29.12 -0.41
N VAL A 469 -6.16 -28.48 0.56
CA VAL A 469 -4.83 -27.84 0.40
C VAL A 469 -3.74 -28.81 0.86
N ASP A 470 -2.73 -29.04 0.01
CA ASP A 470 -1.52 -29.81 0.35
C ASP A 470 -0.43 -28.89 0.95
N ALA A 471 -0.28 -27.68 0.40
CA ALA A 471 0.80 -26.76 0.76
C ALA A 471 0.33 -25.30 0.89
N VAL A 472 0.85 -24.59 1.90
CA VAL A 472 0.60 -23.17 2.15
C VAL A 472 1.86 -22.37 1.78
N LEU A 473 1.70 -21.38 0.90
CA LEU A 473 2.73 -20.39 0.57
C LEU A 473 2.46 -19.10 1.35
N ILE A 474 3.39 -18.71 2.22
CA ILE A 474 3.30 -17.54 3.10
C ILE A 474 4.23 -16.46 2.56
N THR A 475 3.64 -15.35 2.10
CA THR A 475 4.36 -14.23 1.49
C THR A 475 3.90 -12.88 2.07
N THR A 476 3.64 -12.86 3.37
CA THR A 476 3.14 -11.72 4.14
C THR A 476 4.28 -10.76 4.59
N ARG A 477 3.99 -9.85 5.52
CA ARG A 477 5.03 -9.06 6.21
C ARG A 477 5.72 -9.94 7.26
N HIS A 478 6.97 -9.60 7.62
CA HIS A 478 7.89 -10.50 8.31
C HIS A 478 7.38 -10.95 9.69
N ASP A 479 6.75 -10.05 10.45
CA ASP A 479 6.14 -10.28 11.76
C ASP A 479 5.13 -11.44 11.79
N SER A 480 4.41 -11.65 10.70
CA SER A 480 3.38 -12.69 10.62
C SER A 480 3.89 -14.07 10.18
N HIS A 481 5.14 -14.17 9.72
CA HIS A 481 5.67 -15.40 9.10
C HIS A 481 5.66 -16.59 10.07
N ALA A 482 6.23 -16.43 11.27
CA ALA A 482 6.33 -17.50 12.24
C ALA A 482 4.96 -18.03 12.67
N ALA A 483 4.04 -17.11 13.03
CA ALA A 483 2.69 -17.45 13.47
C ALA A 483 1.88 -18.19 12.39
N LEU A 484 1.99 -17.76 11.13
CA LEU A 484 1.30 -18.41 10.01
C LEU A 484 1.94 -19.76 9.65
N ALA A 485 3.27 -19.89 9.76
CA ALA A 485 3.98 -21.14 9.53
C ALA A 485 3.60 -22.20 10.58
N ILE A 486 3.50 -21.80 11.85
CA ILE A 486 3.03 -22.67 12.95
C ILE A 486 1.61 -23.16 12.65
N GLN A 487 0.68 -22.26 12.36
CA GLN A 487 -0.71 -22.64 12.04
C GLN A 487 -0.80 -23.62 10.86
N ALA A 488 0.02 -23.43 9.82
CA ALA A 488 0.06 -24.34 8.69
C ALA A 488 0.64 -25.72 9.03
N LEU A 489 1.68 -25.77 9.87
CA LEU A 489 2.27 -27.01 10.36
C LEU A 489 1.31 -27.80 11.26
N GLU A 490 0.62 -27.11 12.17
CA GLU A 490 -0.41 -27.69 13.03
C GLU A 490 -1.59 -28.24 12.22
N ALA A 491 -1.93 -27.60 11.11
CA ALA A 491 -2.93 -28.10 10.15
C ALA A 491 -2.40 -29.22 9.23
N GLY A 492 -1.18 -29.72 9.45
CA GLY A 492 -0.57 -30.81 8.69
C GLY A 492 -0.19 -30.45 7.25
N LYS A 493 0.02 -29.15 6.96
CA LYS A 493 0.33 -28.66 5.61
C LYS A 493 1.83 -28.56 5.38
N HIS A 494 2.25 -28.75 4.14
CA HIS A 494 3.60 -28.34 3.72
C HIS A 494 3.68 -26.81 3.69
N VAL A 495 4.84 -26.24 4.05
CA VAL A 495 5.01 -24.80 4.19
C VAL A 495 6.13 -24.30 3.29
N PHE A 496 5.81 -23.35 2.42
CA PHE A 496 6.79 -22.43 1.88
C PHE A 496 6.58 -21.06 2.54
N VAL A 497 7.61 -20.48 3.12
CA VAL A 497 7.53 -19.17 3.78
C VAL A 497 8.64 -18.27 3.27
N GLU A 498 8.29 -17.05 2.88
CA GLU A 498 9.29 -16.05 2.50
C GLU A 498 10.21 -15.70 3.67
N LYS A 499 11.40 -15.18 3.37
CA LYS A 499 12.35 -14.82 4.43
C LYS A 499 11.98 -13.49 5.12
N PRO A 500 12.31 -13.32 6.41
CA PRO A 500 12.91 -14.30 7.33
C PRO A 500 11.87 -15.29 7.88
N LEU A 501 12.33 -16.41 8.43
CA LEU A 501 11.43 -17.39 9.06
C LEU A 501 10.80 -16.86 10.36
N ALA A 502 11.58 -16.11 11.14
CA ALA A 502 11.21 -15.54 12.42
C ALA A 502 12.01 -14.25 12.67
N LEU A 503 11.46 -13.33 13.46
CA LEU A 503 12.10 -12.10 13.91
C LEU A 503 12.73 -12.25 15.30
N THR A 504 12.27 -13.22 16.10
CA THR A 504 12.77 -13.44 17.47
C THR A 504 13.20 -14.89 17.71
N PRO A 505 14.06 -15.14 18.73
CA PRO A 505 14.40 -16.51 19.14
C PRO A 505 13.19 -17.33 19.58
N ASP A 506 12.23 -16.71 20.28
CA ASP A 506 11.03 -17.39 20.79
C ASP A 506 10.10 -17.82 19.65
N GLU A 507 9.91 -16.95 18.65
CA GLU A 507 9.21 -17.31 17.42
C GLU A 507 9.87 -18.49 16.72
N LEU A 508 11.20 -18.46 16.55
CA LEU A 508 11.93 -19.55 15.91
C LEU A 508 11.75 -20.87 16.66
N ALA A 509 11.88 -20.85 17.99
CA ALA A 509 11.69 -22.02 18.83
C ALA A 509 10.27 -22.59 18.70
N ALA A 510 9.25 -21.73 18.63
CA ALA A 510 7.87 -22.14 18.40
C ALA A 510 7.67 -22.78 17.02
N VAL A 511 8.27 -22.23 15.95
CA VAL A 511 8.24 -22.88 14.63
C VAL A 511 8.94 -24.24 14.66
N GLN A 512 10.07 -24.36 15.37
CA GLN A 512 10.77 -25.64 15.53
C GLN A 512 9.90 -26.69 16.21
N ALA A 513 9.25 -26.33 17.32
CA ALA A 513 8.34 -27.21 18.04
C ALA A 513 7.17 -27.67 17.15
N ALA A 514 6.55 -26.75 16.41
CA ALA A 514 5.47 -27.06 15.48
C ALA A 514 5.94 -27.98 14.34
N HIS A 515 7.14 -27.77 13.80
CA HIS A 515 7.69 -28.63 12.75
C HIS A 515 7.92 -30.06 13.28
N VAL A 516 8.51 -30.20 14.46
CA VAL A 516 8.70 -31.51 15.10
C VAL A 516 7.36 -32.21 15.32
N ALA A 517 6.36 -31.49 15.84
CA ALA A 517 5.01 -32.04 16.07
C ALA A 517 4.30 -32.46 14.77
N SER A 518 4.53 -31.74 13.66
CA SER A 518 3.95 -32.07 12.36
C SER A 518 4.54 -33.33 11.70
N GLY A 519 5.73 -33.76 12.13
CA GLY A 519 6.42 -34.95 11.63
C GLY A 519 6.93 -34.80 10.19
N ALA A 520 6.10 -35.07 9.20
CA ALA A 520 6.49 -35.21 7.79
C ALA A 520 6.33 -33.94 6.95
N ALA A 521 5.87 -32.83 7.54
CA ALA A 521 5.62 -31.61 6.78
C ALA A 521 6.93 -30.96 6.31
N ILE A 522 7.13 -30.92 4.99
CA ILE A 522 8.20 -30.14 4.36
C ILE A 522 8.05 -28.65 4.68
N VAL A 523 9.10 -28.04 5.22
CA VAL A 523 9.23 -26.58 5.40
C VAL A 523 10.37 -26.08 4.53
N MET A 524 10.10 -25.01 3.77
CA MET A 524 11.07 -24.35 2.92
C MET A 524 11.00 -22.83 3.11
N VAL A 525 12.14 -22.22 3.40
CA VAL A 525 12.26 -20.76 3.51
C VAL A 525 12.76 -20.18 2.19
N GLY A 526 12.25 -19.01 1.79
CA GLY A 526 12.51 -18.28 0.54
C GLY A 526 13.94 -17.77 0.32
N PHE A 527 14.95 -18.59 0.61
CA PHE A 527 16.36 -18.30 0.38
C PHE A 527 16.79 -18.66 -1.06
N ASN A 528 16.10 -18.07 -2.03
CA ASN A 528 16.26 -18.30 -3.47
C ASN A 528 17.71 -18.41 -3.99
N ARG A 529 18.65 -17.60 -3.48
CA ARG A 529 20.04 -17.49 -3.97
C ARG A 529 20.79 -18.83 -3.97
N ARG A 530 20.49 -19.74 -3.04
CA ARG A 530 21.11 -21.08 -3.03
C ARG A 530 20.74 -21.92 -4.25
N PHE A 531 19.55 -21.68 -4.82
CA PHE A 531 19.01 -22.37 -5.98
C PHE A 531 19.32 -21.65 -7.30
N SER A 532 20.10 -20.56 -7.26
CA SER A 532 20.54 -19.92 -8.49
C SER A 532 21.41 -20.88 -9.31
N PRO A 533 21.23 -20.94 -10.64
CA PRO A 533 22.12 -21.69 -11.52
C PRO A 533 23.59 -21.31 -11.37
N PHE A 534 23.88 -20.05 -10.97
CA PHE A 534 25.24 -19.59 -10.73
C PHE A 534 25.82 -20.14 -9.42
N THR A 535 25.01 -20.27 -8.37
CA THR A 535 25.42 -20.88 -7.10
C THR A 535 25.62 -22.38 -7.26
N GLU A 536 24.68 -23.08 -7.90
CA GLU A 536 24.79 -24.51 -8.18
C GLU A 536 26.04 -24.79 -9.03
N TRP A 537 26.26 -24.00 -10.08
CA TRP A 537 27.44 -24.11 -10.92
C TRP A 537 28.73 -23.83 -10.15
N MET A 538 28.77 -22.78 -9.31
CA MET A 538 29.92 -22.46 -8.45
C MET A 538 30.30 -23.64 -7.56
N ARG A 539 29.32 -24.26 -6.89
CA ARG A 539 29.55 -25.44 -6.03
C ARG A 539 30.10 -26.62 -6.82
N GLN A 540 29.64 -26.84 -8.05
CA GLN A 540 30.15 -27.92 -8.92
C GLN A 540 31.57 -27.67 -9.41
N GLN A 541 32.00 -26.40 -9.54
CA GLN A 541 33.35 -26.05 -10.00
C GLN A 541 34.38 -26.03 -8.86
N MET A 542 33.94 -25.81 -7.63
CA MET A 542 34.80 -25.76 -6.46
C MET A 542 35.22 -27.17 -6.02
N PRO A 543 36.47 -27.36 -5.57
CA PRO A 543 36.91 -28.66 -5.09
C PRO A 543 36.23 -28.99 -3.74
N ALA A 544 35.52 -30.11 -3.68
CA ALA A 544 34.72 -30.50 -2.51
C ALA A 544 35.59 -30.85 -1.28
N ASP A 545 36.72 -31.52 -1.48
CA ASP A 545 37.52 -32.12 -0.40
C ASP A 545 38.76 -31.31 0.00
N SER A 546 38.78 -30.00 -0.28
CA SER A 546 39.99 -29.17 -0.10
C SER A 546 39.97 -28.25 1.12
N GLY A 547 39.27 -28.66 2.19
CA GLY A 547 39.24 -27.93 3.45
C GLY A 547 38.36 -26.68 3.45
N SER A 548 38.64 -25.76 4.37
CA SER A 548 37.86 -24.55 4.60
C SER A 548 37.86 -23.59 3.41
N ALA A 549 36.78 -22.82 3.27
CA ALA A 549 36.63 -21.76 2.28
C ALA A 549 36.81 -20.37 2.90
N VAL A 550 37.20 -19.41 2.07
CA VAL A 550 37.04 -17.98 2.34
C VAL A 550 35.98 -17.43 1.39
N ILE A 551 34.93 -16.81 1.93
CA ILE A 551 33.80 -16.29 1.15
C ILE A 551 33.63 -14.80 1.41
N HIS A 552 33.47 -13.99 0.37
CA HIS A 552 33.18 -12.57 0.49
C HIS A 552 31.90 -12.22 -0.28
N CYS A 553 30.95 -11.59 0.39
CA CYS A 553 29.71 -11.08 -0.20
C CYS A 553 29.67 -9.55 -0.09
N ARG A 554 29.48 -8.85 -1.20
CA ARG A 554 29.24 -7.40 -1.25
C ARG A 554 27.84 -7.12 -1.80
N VAL A 555 27.08 -6.31 -1.08
CA VAL A 555 25.69 -5.96 -1.40
C VAL A 555 25.51 -4.44 -1.39
N ASN A 556 25.07 -3.88 -2.51
CA ASN A 556 24.72 -2.47 -2.68
C ASN A 556 23.21 -2.34 -2.88
N ALA A 557 22.44 -2.34 -1.78
CA ALA A 557 20.98 -2.44 -1.82
C ALA A 557 20.28 -1.09 -2.02
N GLY A 558 20.99 0.03 -1.80
CA GLY A 558 20.46 1.39 -1.83
C GLY A 558 19.50 1.71 -0.68
N ALA A 559 19.24 3.00 -0.44
CA ALA A 559 18.41 3.46 0.68
C ALA A 559 16.94 3.05 0.55
N ILE A 560 16.33 2.73 1.71
CA ILE A 560 14.89 2.60 1.91
C ILE A 560 14.42 3.81 2.73
N PRO A 561 13.28 4.45 2.39
CA PRO A 561 12.72 5.54 3.19
C PRO A 561 12.49 5.14 4.65
N SER A 562 12.72 6.07 5.58
CA SER A 562 12.59 5.82 7.03
C SER A 562 11.19 5.36 7.45
N GLY A 563 10.13 5.86 6.79
CA GLY A 563 8.75 5.45 7.07
C GLY A 563 8.29 4.16 6.38
N HIS A 564 9.19 3.37 5.79
CA HIS A 564 8.81 2.10 5.16
C HIS A 564 8.74 0.98 6.21
N TRP A 565 7.74 0.10 6.13
CA TRP A 565 7.50 -0.98 7.10
C TRP A 565 8.72 -1.87 7.40
N THR A 566 9.65 -2.05 6.47
CA THR A 566 10.88 -2.83 6.73
C THR A 566 11.81 -2.19 7.76
N GLN A 567 11.71 -0.87 7.96
CA GLN A 567 12.47 -0.12 8.98
C GLN A 567 11.78 -0.19 10.36
N ASP A 568 10.53 -0.66 10.41
CA ASP A 568 9.84 -0.92 11.66
C ASP A 568 10.51 -2.12 12.36
N PRO A 569 10.97 -1.98 13.61
CA PRO A 569 11.62 -3.06 14.34
C PRO A 569 10.66 -4.23 14.67
N VAL A 570 9.36 -3.97 14.79
CA VAL A 570 8.34 -4.97 15.10
C VAL A 570 7.85 -5.64 13.82
N GLU A 571 7.51 -4.85 12.80
CA GLU A 571 6.91 -5.39 11.57
C GLU A 571 7.96 -5.90 10.55
N GLY A 572 9.06 -5.17 10.44
CA GLY A 572 10.10 -5.38 9.42
C GLY A 572 11.35 -6.06 9.92
N GLY A 573 11.77 -5.77 11.16
CA GLY A 573 13.01 -6.28 11.75
C GLY A 573 14.29 -5.74 11.09
N GLY A 574 14.20 -4.71 10.25
CA GLY A 574 15.35 -4.10 9.58
C GLY A 574 15.98 -4.94 8.46
N ARG A 575 17.10 -4.44 7.92
CA ARG A 575 17.81 -5.08 6.79
C ARG A 575 18.53 -6.37 7.17
N VAL A 576 18.94 -6.55 8.42
CA VAL A 576 19.70 -7.74 8.79
C VAL A 576 18.80 -8.97 8.71
N LEU A 577 17.67 -8.92 9.42
CA LEU A 577 16.67 -9.97 9.40
C LEU A 577 15.98 -10.06 8.04
N GLY A 578 15.72 -8.91 7.39
CA GLY A 578 14.98 -8.85 6.13
C GLY A 578 15.78 -9.13 4.85
N GLU A 579 17.08 -8.83 4.76
CA GLU A 579 17.86 -9.00 3.53
C GLU A 579 19.22 -9.68 3.72
N VAL A 580 19.97 -9.37 4.78
CA VAL A 580 21.30 -9.96 5.05
C VAL A 580 21.20 -11.47 5.27
N CYS A 581 20.09 -11.96 5.82
CA CYS A 581 19.76 -13.37 5.98
C CYS A 581 19.93 -14.20 4.69
N HIS A 582 19.68 -13.61 3.51
CA HIS A 582 19.92 -14.29 2.23
C HIS A 582 21.39 -14.64 2.00
N PHE A 583 22.29 -13.77 2.46
CA PHE A 583 23.72 -13.94 2.27
C PHE A 583 24.32 -14.85 3.36
N VAL A 584 23.74 -14.85 4.57
CA VAL A 584 24.04 -15.86 5.59
C VAL A 584 23.67 -17.26 5.09
N ASP A 585 22.49 -17.41 4.48
CA ASP A 585 22.07 -18.67 3.86
C ASP A 585 23.00 -19.08 2.71
N LEU A 586 23.32 -18.14 1.81
CA LEU A 586 24.18 -18.40 0.66
C LEU A 586 25.60 -18.82 1.06
N VAL A 587 26.17 -18.17 2.08
CA VAL A 587 27.47 -18.53 2.66
C VAL A 587 27.46 -19.97 3.15
N GLN A 588 26.44 -20.36 3.93
CA GLN A 588 26.32 -21.74 4.42
C GLN A 588 26.10 -22.74 3.28
N ALA A 589 25.35 -22.38 2.24
CA ALA A 589 25.13 -23.22 1.06
C ALA A 589 26.41 -23.44 0.24
N LEU A 590 27.24 -22.41 0.08
CA LEU A 590 28.53 -22.47 -0.63
C LEU A 590 29.58 -23.22 0.17
N ALA A 591 29.64 -22.98 1.48
CA ALA A 591 30.60 -23.64 2.36
C ALA A 591 30.23 -25.11 2.62
N GLY A 592 28.94 -25.41 2.79
CA GLY A 592 28.46 -26.71 3.24
C GLY A 592 28.49 -26.89 4.77
N ALA A 593 28.62 -25.80 5.53
CA ALA A 593 28.73 -25.82 6.99
C ALA A 593 27.91 -24.70 7.62
N ARG A 594 27.48 -24.91 8.88
CA ARG A 594 26.73 -23.90 9.63
C ARG A 594 27.64 -22.80 10.19
N VAL A 595 27.09 -21.61 10.38
CA VAL A 595 27.78 -20.53 11.12
C VAL A 595 27.83 -20.89 12.61
N VAL A 596 28.98 -20.67 13.24
CA VAL A 596 29.21 -20.92 14.68
C VAL A 596 29.57 -19.65 15.45
N ARG A 597 30.03 -18.59 14.78
CA ARG A 597 30.38 -17.30 15.41
C ARG A 597 30.20 -16.15 14.44
N VAL A 598 29.75 -15.01 14.94
CA VAL A 598 29.57 -13.78 14.17
C VAL A 598 30.22 -12.58 14.88
N GLN A 599 30.73 -11.63 14.10
CA GLN A 599 31.05 -10.26 14.53
C GLN A 599 30.40 -9.30 13.53
N ALA A 600 29.72 -8.26 14.00
CA ALA A 600 29.08 -7.27 13.14
C ALA A 600 29.34 -5.85 13.61
N GLU A 601 29.55 -4.93 12.67
CA GLU A 601 29.79 -3.51 12.90
C GLU A 601 28.95 -2.67 11.93
N THR A 602 28.44 -1.53 12.40
CA THR A 602 27.73 -0.55 11.57
C THR A 602 28.51 0.71 11.36
N ALA A 603 28.33 1.33 10.19
CA ALA A 603 28.83 2.68 9.97
C ALA A 603 28.09 3.70 10.87
N ALA A 604 28.84 4.68 11.39
CA ALA A 604 28.30 5.70 12.28
C ALA A 604 27.12 6.45 11.64
N GLY A 605 25.98 6.50 12.35
CA GLY A 605 24.76 7.16 11.88
C GLY A 605 24.05 6.47 10.70
N ARG A 606 24.49 5.27 10.28
CA ARG A 606 23.93 4.54 9.13
C ARG A 606 23.68 3.07 9.48
N ALA A 607 22.54 2.82 10.15
CA ALA A 607 22.18 1.48 10.62
C ALA A 607 22.11 0.41 9.51
N ASP A 608 21.82 0.81 8.27
CA ASP A 608 21.75 -0.06 7.08
C ASP A 608 23.10 -0.31 6.40
N ASP A 609 24.19 0.33 6.84
CA ASP A 609 25.55 0.09 6.35
C ASP A 609 26.29 -0.79 7.36
N LEU A 610 26.53 -2.05 6.99
CA LEU A 610 26.94 -3.13 7.89
C LEU A 610 28.11 -3.93 7.31
N ALA A 611 29.09 -4.24 8.16
CA ALA A 611 30.11 -5.25 7.89
C ALA A 611 29.96 -6.41 8.88
N VAL A 612 29.95 -7.64 8.36
CA VAL A 612 29.81 -8.87 9.15
C VAL A 612 30.96 -9.81 8.83
N VAL A 613 31.54 -10.45 9.86
CA VAL A 613 32.48 -11.56 9.75
C VAL A 613 31.84 -12.80 10.37
N LEU A 614 31.89 -13.92 9.67
CA LEU A 614 31.31 -15.20 10.05
C LEU A 614 32.40 -16.27 10.14
N ARG A 615 32.36 -17.11 11.17
CA ARG A 615 33.12 -18.36 11.25
C ARG A 615 32.16 -19.54 11.18
N LEU A 616 32.49 -20.52 10.36
CA LEU A 616 31.66 -21.71 10.14
C LEU A 616 32.28 -22.94 10.84
N ALA A 617 31.47 -23.97 11.02
CA ALA A 617 31.82 -25.19 11.76
C ALA A 617 32.98 -25.99 11.12
N ASP A 618 33.15 -25.91 9.81
CA ASP A 618 34.24 -26.55 9.06
C ASP A 618 35.55 -25.72 9.06
N GLY A 619 35.57 -24.61 9.80
CA GLY A 619 36.67 -23.65 9.81
C GLY A 619 36.65 -22.63 8.66
N SER A 620 35.63 -22.65 7.79
CA SER A 620 35.45 -21.61 6.78
C SER A 620 35.24 -20.24 7.40
N LEU A 621 35.74 -19.21 6.72
CA LEU A 621 35.54 -17.81 7.08
C LEU A 621 34.73 -17.12 5.99
N ALA A 622 33.80 -16.25 6.40
CA ALA A 622 33.08 -15.43 5.45
C ALA A 622 32.98 -13.98 5.92
N SER A 623 32.83 -13.06 4.97
CA SER A 623 32.51 -11.66 5.23
C SER A 623 31.33 -11.21 4.38
N ILE A 624 30.45 -10.40 4.96
CA ILE A 624 29.34 -9.75 4.28
C ILE A 624 29.49 -8.25 4.48
N VAL A 625 29.65 -7.51 3.39
CA VAL A 625 29.58 -6.04 3.38
C VAL A 625 28.27 -5.66 2.72
N TYR A 626 27.40 -5.02 3.48
CA TYR A 626 26.08 -4.60 3.05
C TYR A 626 25.98 -3.09 3.18
N THR A 627 25.58 -2.41 2.10
CA THR A 627 25.43 -0.95 2.10
C THR A 627 24.15 -0.49 1.41
N ALA A 628 23.54 0.55 1.99
CA ALA A 628 22.44 1.31 1.43
C ALA A 628 22.89 2.65 0.82
N SER A 629 24.17 3.00 0.96
CA SER A 629 24.72 4.31 0.58
C SER A 629 25.29 4.37 -0.84
N GLY A 630 25.42 3.25 -1.54
CA GLY A 630 25.99 3.21 -2.88
C GLY A 630 25.01 3.62 -3.99
N ASP A 631 25.56 4.07 -5.13
CA ASP A 631 24.78 4.37 -6.33
C ASP A 631 24.19 3.08 -6.93
N LYS A 632 22.89 3.08 -7.24
CA LYS A 632 22.16 1.93 -7.80
C LYS A 632 22.59 1.57 -9.24
N ALA A 633 23.35 2.42 -9.93
CA ALA A 633 23.99 2.09 -11.20
C ALA A 633 25.16 1.11 -11.05
N PHE A 634 25.72 0.98 -9.84
CA PHE A 634 26.74 -0.02 -9.56
C PHE A 634 26.12 -1.38 -9.27
N ALA A 635 26.81 -2.46 -9.69
CA ALA A 635 26.35 -3.83 -9.52
C ALA A 635 25.87 -4.10 -8.08
N ARG A 636 24.74 -4.78 -7.94
CA ARG A 636 24.06 -4.94 -6.64
C ARG A 636 24.76 -5.97 -5.77
N GLU A 637 25.10 -7.12 -6.31
CA GLU A 637 25.53 -8.31 -5.56
C GLU A 637 26.79 -8.90 -6.19
N ARG A 638 27.84 -9.08 -5.39
CA ARG A 638 29.06 -9.79 -5.80
C ARG A 638 29.45 -10.79 -4.73
N VAL A 639 29.72 -12.03 -5.14
CA VAL A 639 30.09 -13.12 -4.24
C VAL A 639 31.38 -13.74 -4.73
N GLU A 640 32.39 -13.80 -3.87
CA GLU A 640 33.70 -14.38 -4.16
C GLU A 640 33.97 -15.57 -3.22
N VAL A 641 34.53 -16.63 -3.77
CA VAL A 641 34.75 -17.90 -3.06
C VAL A 641 36.16 -18.40 -3.37
N PHE A 642 36.93 -18.69 -2.33
CA PHE A 642 38.29 -19.24 -2.43
C PHE A 642 38.36 -20.56 -1.65
N ARG A 643 38.75 -21.65 -2.32
CA ARG A 643 38.87 -22.98 -1.72
C ARG A 643 39.84 -23.84 -2.51
N GLY A 644 40.77 -24.53 -1.85
CA GLY A 644 41.62 -25.55 -2.49
C GLY A 644 42.41 -25.07 -3.72
N GLY A 645 42.93 -23.86 -3.69
CA GLY A 645 43.62 -23.24 -4.84
C GLY A 645 42.72 -22.81 -5.99
N ALA A 646 41.40 -22.93 -5.85
CA ALA A 646 40.42 -22.35 -6.77
C ALA A 646 39.91 -21.01 -6.25
N ALA A 647 39.63 -20.09 -7.17
CA ALA A 647 39.04 -18.79 -6.91
C ALA A 647 37.84 -18.57 -7.84
N GLY A 648 36.69 -18.19 -7.28
CA GLY A 648 35.45 -18.04 -8.00
C GLY A 648 34.76 -16.72 -7.69
N VAL A 649 34.02 -16.21 -8.66
CA VAL A 649 33.18 -15.01 -8.52
C VAL A 649 31.81 -15.25 -9.15
N ILE A 650 30.75 -14.80 -8.47
CA ILE A 650 29.41 -14.60 -9.00
C ILE A 650 29.15 -13.09 -8.98
N ASP A 651 28.67 -12.56 -10.09
CA ASP A 651 28.39 -11.14 -10.25
C ASP A 651 26.95 -10.95 -10.73
N ASP A 652 26.15 -10.34 -9.86
CA ASP A 652 24.72 -10.05 -9.99
C ASP A 652 23.85 -11.24 -10.40
N PHE A 653 24.29 -12.47 -10.13
CA PHE A 653 23.61 -13.68 -10.59
C PHE A 653 23.25 -13.63 -12.09
N SER A 654 24.16 -13.04 -12.88
CA SER A 654 24.08 -12.93 -14.35
C SER A 654 25.32 -13.51 -15.02
N ARG A 655 26.46 -13.51 -14.30
CA ARG A 655 27.72 -14.11 -14.72
C ARG A 655 28.43 -14.74 -13.52
N ALA A 656 29.19 -15.80 -13.78
CA ALA A 656 30.12 -16.39 -12.83
C ALA A 656 31.39 -16.84 -13.53
N ALA A 657 32.49 -16.92 -12.79
CA ALA A 657 33.76 -17.46 -13.25
C ALA A 657 34.45 -18.24 -12.13
N VAL A 658 35.18 -19.29 -12.48
CA VAL A 658 36.06 -20.03 -11.56
C VAL A 658 37.40 -20.26 -12.23
N THR A 659 38.47 -19.89 -11.53
CA THR A 659 39.86 -20.09 -11.94
C THR A 659 40.50 -21.16 -11.07
N ARG A 660 41.11 -22.18 -11.68
CA ARG A 660 41.85 -23.25 -11.01
C ARG A 660 42.98 -23.74 -11.90
N GLY A 661 44.18 -23.90 -11.35
CA GLY A 661 45.36 -24.39 -12.09
C GLY A 661 45.69 -23.56 -13.34
N GLY A 662 45.53 -22.23 -13.26
CA GLY A 662 45.77 -21.31 -14.38
C GLY A 662 44.66 -21.26 -15.46
N ARG A 663 43.58 -22.03 -15.33
CA ARG A 663 42.46 -22.05 -16.30
C ARG A 663 41.20 -21.44 -15.70
N THR A 664 40.49 -20.61 -16.47
CA THR A 664 39.22 -19.99 -16.05
C THR A 664 38.04 -20.56 -16.84
N ARG A 665 37.04 -21.09 -16.12
CA ARG A 665 35.72 -21.44 -16.68
C ARG A 665 34.74 -20.30 -16.39
N ARG A 666 33.79 -20.06 -17.29
CA ARG A 666 32.80 -18.97 -17.17
C ARG A 666 31.39 -19.48 -17.46
N LEU A 667 30.41 -18.89 -16.77
CA LEU A 667 28.98 -19.02 -17.03
C LEU A 667 28.39 -17.61 -17.20
N ARG A 668 27.61 -17.38 -18.24
CA ARG A 668 26.93 -16.10 -18.48
C ARG A 668 25.51 -16.35 -18.97
N ARG A 669 24.55 -15.58 -18.48
CA ARG A 669 23.18 -15.51 -19.00
C ARG A 669 22.83 -14.09 -19.40
N LEU A 670 21.80 -13.96 -20.24
CA LEU A 670 21.28 -12.65 -20.69
C LEU A 670 20.42 -11.94 -19.63
N SER A 671 19.94 -12.68 -18.63
CA SER A 671 19.11 -12.14 -17.54
C SER A 671 19.64 -12.60 -16.19
N VAL A 672 19.33 -11.80 -15.17
CA VAL A 672 19.59 -12.13 -13.76
C VAL A 672 18.70 -13.29 -13.34
N ASP A 673 19.30 -14.34 -12.77
CA ASP A 673 18.59 -15.51 -12.27
C ASP A 673 19.03 -15.84 -10.84
N ARG A 674 18.29 -15.29 -9.88
CA ARG A 674 18.52 -15.50 -8.44
C ARG A 674 17.97 -16.82 -7.90
N GLY A 675 17.40 -17.68 -8.73
CA GLY A 675 17.00 -19.03 -8.32
C GLY A 675 15.53 -19.27 -7.99
N HIS A 676 14.65 -18.26 -8.03
CA HIS A 676 13.22 -18.41 -7.67
C HIS A 676 12.50 -19.55 -8.41
N ARG A 677 12.82 -19.74 -9.71
CA ARG A 677 12.22 -20.84 -10.50
C ARG A 677 12.65 -22.21 -9.98
N ARG A 678 13.94 -22.36 -9.71
CA ARG A 678 14.49 -23.62 -9.24
C ARG A 678 14.04 -23.92 -7.81
N GLU A 679 13.99 -22.90 -6.97
CA GLU A 679 13.43 -22.95 -5.61
C GLU A 679 12.02 -23.53 -5.60
N MET A 680 11.09 -22.93 -6.35
CA MET A 680 9.71 -23.42 -6.46
C MET A 680 9.62 -24.82 -7.05
N GLN A 681 10.41 -25.13 -8.08
CA GLN A 681 10.45 -26.46 -8.66
C GLN A 681 10.86 -27.50 -7.62
N VAL A 682 11.94 -27.23 -6.88
CA VAL A 682 12.46 -28.13 -5.84
C VAL A 682 11.44 -28.33 -4.72
N PHE A 683 10.72 -27.28 -4.31
CA PHE A 683 9.62 -27.39 -3.33
C PHE A 683 8.51 -28.33 -3.82
N PHE A 684 7.93 -28.06 -4.99
CA PHE A 684 6.80 -28.85 -5.48
C PHE A 684 7.19 -30.28 -5.84
N ASP A 685 8.39 -30.51 -6.38
CA ASP A 685 8.88 -31.86 -6.65
C ASP A 685 9.07 -32.67 -5.37
N ALA A 686 9.37 -32.04 -4.25
CA ALA A 686 9.46 -32.70 -2.94
C ALA A 686 8.07 -33.02 -2.38
N VAL A 687 7.13 -32.08 -2.45
CA VAL A 687 5.73 -32.30 -2.04
C VAL A 687 5.09 -33.43 -2.85
N ARG A 688 5.34 -33.50 -4.17
CA ARG A 688 4.80 -34.55 -5.04
C ARG A 688 5.36 -35.94 -4.72
N ARG A 689 6.68 -36.04 -4.51
CA ARG A 689 7.36 -37.32 -4.28
C ARG A 689 7.15 -37.82 -2.85
N GLY A 690 6.93 -36.92 -1.89
CA GLY A 690 7.08 -37.22 -0.47
C GLY A 690 8.54 -37.50 -0.10
N GLY A 691 8.81 -37.67 1.19
CA GLY A 691 10.16 -37.93 1.72
C GLY A 691 10.84 -36.68 2.29
N PRO A 692 12.18 -36.70 2.44
CA PRO A 692 12.90 -35.64 3.15
C PRO A 692 12.83 -34.30 2.39
N ALA A 693 12.80 -33.21 3.17
CA ALA A 693 12.86 -31.87 2.62
C ALA A 693 14.15 -31.67 1.79
N PRO A 694 14.11 -30.96 0.65
CA PRO A 694 15.29 -30.73 -0.20
C PRO A 694 16.43 -30.01 0.50
N VAL A 695 16.07 -29.21 1.51
CA VAL A 695 16.99 -28.59 2.46
C VAL A 695 16.52 -29.05 3.84
N PRO A 696 17.41 -29.64 4.67
CA PRO A 696 17.05 -29.99 6.04
C PRO A 696 16.56 -28.75 6.80
N PHE A 697 15.45 -28.86 7.53
CA PHE A 697 14.89 -27.72 8.27
C PHE A 697 15.89 -27.09 9.25
N ALA A 698 16.76 -27.90 9.86
CA ALA A 698 17.85 -27.44 10.71
C ALA A 698 18.80 -26.43 10.03
N ALA A 699 18.95 -26.48 8.69
CA ALA A 699 19.75 -25.48 7.97
C ALA A 699 19.06 -24.10 7.97
N TYR A 700 17.73 -24.05 7.90
CA TYR A 700 16.98 -22.80 8.00
C TYR A 700 17.01 -22.23 9.42
N VAL A 701 16.91 -23.11 10.43
CA VAL A 701 17.10 -22.74 11.84
C VAL A 701 18.50 -22.12 12.05
N ALA A 702 19.55 -22.79 11.55
CA ALA A 702 20.92 -22.29 11.66
C ALA A 702 21.10 -20.92 10.98
N THR A 703 20.48 -20.71 9.80
CA THR A 703 20.46 -19.39 9.15
C THR A 703 19.78 -18.33 10.00
N THR A 704 18.59 -18.60 10.55
CA THR A 704 17.87 -17.63 11.38
C THR A 704 18.65 -17.31 12.66
N LEU A 705 19.17 -18.31 13.37
CA LEU A 705 20.00 -18.11 14.56
C LEU A 705 21.25 -17.27 14.29
N ALA A 706 21.96 -17.57 13.20
CA ALA A 706 23.12 -16.77 12.80
C ALA A 706 22.73 -15.33 12.49
N THR A 707 21.57 -15.11 11.87
CA THR A 707 21.07 -13.77 11.55
C THR A 707 20.67 -12.99 12.82
N LEU A 708 20.00 -13.63 13.78
CA LEU A 708 19.68 -13.04 15.09
C LEU A 708 20.95 -12.72 15.90
N ALA A 709 21.98 -13.56 15.79
CA ALA A 709 23.28 -13.32 16.41
C ALA A 709 23.99 -12.10 15.78
N ILE A 710 23.80 -11.82 14.49
CA ILE A 710 24.34 -10.61 13.83
C ILE A 710 23.72 -9.35 14.46
N GLU A 711 22.41 -9.31 14.65
CA GLU A 711 21.75 -8.18 15.33
C GLU A 711 22.24 -8.00 16.76
N THR A 712 22.42 -9.11 17.49
CA THR A 712 22.98 -9.09 18.84
C THR A 712 24.41 -8.53 18.86
N SER A 713 25.27 -9.04 17.97
CA SER A 713 26.66 -8.60 17.85
C SER A 713 26.78 -7.12 17.49
N ARG A 714 25.96 -6.66 16.53
CA ARG A 714 25.90 -5.27 16.08
C ARG A 714 25.49 -4.32 17.21
N ARG A 715 24.51 -4.73 18.03
CA ARG A 715 24.05 -3.95 19.18
C ARG A 715 25.07 -3.90 20.30
N GLU A 716 25.78 -5.01 20.54
CA GLU A 716 26.70 -5.15 21.69
C GLU A 716 28.16 -4.82 21.35
N GLY A 717 28.50 -4.64 20.06
CA GLY A 717 29.86 -4.32 19.60
C GLY A 717 30.87 -5.43 19.85
N ARG A 718 30.43 -6.69 19.99
CA ARG A 718 31.29 -7.83 20.36
C ARG A 718 30.95 -9.12 19.61
N PRO A 719 31.87 -10.10 19.58
CA PRO A 719 31.59 -11.36 18.92
C PRO A 719 30.53 -12.17 19.67
N VAL A 720 29.68 -12.87 18.92
CA VAL A 720 28.61 -13.72 19.45
C VAL A 720 28.76 -15.13 18.89
N GLU A 721 28.78 -16.14 19.76
CA GLU A 721 28.71 -17.55 19.34
C GLU A 721 27.26 -17.92 18.99
N VAL A 722 27.09 -18.75 17.96
CA VAL A 722 25.79 -19.17 17.45
C VAL A 722 25.47 -20.57 17.99
N ALA A 723 24.29 -20.70 18.59
CA ALA A 723 23.83 -21.97 19.15
C ALA A 723 23.75 -23.08 18.08
N PRO A 724 23.85 -24.37 18.47
CA PRO A 724 23.83 -25.49 17.53
C PRO A 724 22.54 -25.66 16.71
N GLY A 725 21.43 -25.04 17.13
CA GLY A 725 20.12 -25.12 16.47
C GLY A 725 19.28 -26.30 16.87
#